data_AF-A0A1P8B5G3-F1
#
_entry.id   AF-A0A1P8B5G3-F1
#
_cell.length_a   1.000
_cell.length_b   1.000
_cell.length_c   1.000
_cell.angle_alpha   90.00
_cell.angle_beta   90.00
_cell.angle_gamma   90.00
#
_symmetry.space_group_name_H-M   'P 1'
#
loop_
_entity.id
_entity.type
_entity.pdbx_description
1 polymer ?
#
loop_
_entity_poly.entity_id
_entity_poly.type
_entity_poly.pdbx_seq_one_letter_code
_entity_poly.pdbx_strand_id
1 'polypeptide(L)'
;MVSDADASTSSSSIDIMPSANIQNDVPEPSVHTSHRRTRKPAYLQDYYCHSVASLTIHDISQFLSYEKVSPLYHSFLVCIAKAKEPSTYNEAKEFLVWCGAMDDEIGAMETTHTWEICTLPPNKKPIGCKWVYKIKYNSDGTIERYKARLVAKGYTQQEGIDFIETFSPVCKLTSVKLILAISAIYNFTLHQLDISNAFLNGDLDEEIYMKLPPGYAARQGDSLPPNAVCYLKKSIYGLKQASRQWFLKFSVTLIGFGFVQSHSDHTYFLKITATLFLCVLVYVDDIIICSNNDAAVDELKSQLKSCFKLRDLGPLKYFLGLEIARSAAGINICQRKYALDLLDETGLLGCKPSSVPMDPSVTFSAHSGGDFVDAKAYRRLIGRLMYLQITRLDISFAVNKLSQFSEAPRLAHQQAVMKILHYIKGTVGQGLFYSSQAEMQLQVFSDASFQSCKDTRRSTNGYCMFLGTSLISWKSKKQQVVSKSSAEAEYRALSFATDEMMWLAQFFRELQLPLSKPTLLFCDNTAAIHIATNAVFHERTKHIESDCHSVRERSVYQATLSYSFQAYDEQDGFTEYLSPILRGTIMYIVSMFGLAGLEALICFIFLFLFSFLTSFKASAQNPFYLNHDCPNRTTYSSNSTYSTNLKTLLSSFASRNASYSTGFQNIRAGQTPDRVTGLFLCRGDLSPEVCSNCVAFSVNESLTRCPNQREAVFYYEECILRYSHKNFLSTVTYEGELIMRNPNNISSIQNQRDQFIDLVQSNMNQAANEAANSSRKFSTIKTELTSLQTLYGLVQCTPDLARQDCFSCLTSSINRMMPLFRIGARQFWPSCNSRYELYAFYNETAIGTPSPPPLFPGSTPPLTSPSIPGKSGNSTVLVVAIVVLAVLLFIALVGYCFLAQRTKKTFDTASASEVGDDMATADSLQLDYRTIQTATNDFAESNKIGRGGFGEVYKGTFSNGKEVAVKRLSKNSRQGEAEFKTEVVVVAKLQHRNLVRLLGFSLQGEERILVYEYMPNKSLDCLLFGLLHFNDSLTINLETWGC
;
A
#
# COMPACT_ATOMS: atom_id res chain seq x y z
N MET A 1 -24.14 -55.99 -28.80
CA MET A 1 -24.82 -56.37 -30.07
C MET A 1 -24.81 -55.11 -30.91
N VAL A 2 -23.70 -54.77 -31.60
CA VAL A 2 -23.25 -55.29 -32.92
C VAL A 2 -24.36 -55.03 -33.94
N SER A 3 -24.24 -54.24 -35.01
CA SER A 3 -23.15 -53.96 -35.98
C SER A 3 -23.56 -52.71 -36.81
N ASP A 4 -22.72 -51.70 -37.06
CA ASP A 4 -21.59 -51.56 -38.00
C ASP A 4 -21.93 -51.56 -39.51
N ALA A 5 -21.56 -50.47 -40.19
CA ALA A 5 -20.90 -50.46 -41.52
C ALA A 5 -20.32 -49.07 -41.88
N ASP A 6 -18.99 -48.93 -41.73
CA ASP A 6 -18.09 -48.01 -42.45
C ASP A 6 -18.06 -48.35 -43.97
N ALA A 7 -17.38 -47.70 -44.93
CA ALA A 7 -16.30 -46.72 -44.97
C ALA A 7 -16.18 -46.11 -46.40
N SER A 8 -15.47 -44.98 -46.50
CA SER A 8 -14.56 -44.46 -47.57
C SER A 8 -14.38 -45.22 -48.91
N THR A 9 -14.02 -44.63 -50.07
CA THR A 9 -12.76 -43.88 -50.35
C THR A 9 -12.72 -43.37 -51.83
N SER A 10 -12.38 -42.07 -52.00
CA SER A 10 -11.32 -41.46 -52.84
C SER A 10 -11.12 -41.61 -54.37
N SER A 11 -10.45 -40.54 -54.87
CA SER A 11 -9.63 -40.34 -56.09
C SER A 11 -10.35 -39.67 -57.28
N SER A 12 -9.84 -38.65 -57.98
CA SER A 12 -8.52 -38.00 -57.97
C SER A 12 -8.51 -36.67 -58.75
N SER A 13 -7.68 -35.74 -58.29
CA SER A 13 -6.77 -34.83 -59.04
C SER A 13 -7.32 -33.82 -60.07
N ILE A 14 -6.96 -32.55 -59.91
CA ILE A 14 -5.87 -31.86 -60.65
C ILE A 14 -5.78 -30.40 -60.15
N ASP A 15 -4.63 -30.04 -59.59
CA ASP A 15 -4.18 -28.66 -59.36
C ASP A 15 -3.74 -27.99 -60.67
N ILE A 16 -3.85 -26.66 -60.76
CA ILE A 16 -2.84 -25.70 -61.29
C ILE A 16 -3.46 -24.28 -61.26
N MET A 17 -2.85 -23.37 -60.48
CA MET A 17 -2.94 -21.89 -60.55
C MET A 17 -2.01 -21.35 -61.67
N PRO A 18 -2.09 -20.09 -62.22
CA PRO A 18 -2.23 -18.83 -61.45
C PRO A 18 -2.82 -17.57 -62.20
N SER A 19 -2.86 -16.42 -61.48
CA SER A 19 -2.66 -15.00 -61.93
C SER A 19 -3.76 -14.13 -62.59
N ALA A 20 -4.32 -13.22 -61.78
CA ALA A 20 -4.33 -11.73 -61.87
C ALA A 20 -4.83 -10.91 -63.11
N ASN A 21 -5.90 -10.10 -62.84
CA ASN A 21 -6.03 -8.63 -62.99
C ASN A 21 -6.81 -7.97 -64.19
N ILE A 22 -7.61 -6.94 -63.84
CA ILE A 22 -8.04 -5.71 -64.60
C ILE A 22 -9.47 -5.61 -65.26
N GLN A 23 -10.33 -4.81 -64.59
CA GLN A 23 -11.22 -3.67 -65.00
C GLN A 23 -12.59 -3.72 -65.77
N ASN A 24 -13.49 -2.83 -65.27
CA ASN A 24 -14.52 -1.96 -65.91
C ASN A 24 -15.91 -2.58 -66.24
N ASP A 25 -17.09 -1.92 -66.16
CA ASP A 25 -17.59 -0.61 -65.69
C ASP A 25 -19.16 -0.59 -65.80
N VAL A 26 -19.81 0.54 -65.45
CA VAL A 26 -21.14 1.07 -65.90
C VAL A 26 -22.39 0.74 -65.00
N PRO A 27 -23.37 1.65 -64.76
CA PRO A 27 -23.36 2.96 -64.07
C PRO A 27 -24.59 3.21 -63.12
N GLU A 28 -24.58 4.32 -62.36
CA GLU A 28 -25.66 4.81 -61.47
C GLU A 28 -26.96 5.29 -62.17
N PRO A 29 -28.13 5.21 -61.50
CA PRO A 29 -29.25 6.10 -61.79
C PRO A 29 -29.21 7.36 -60.90
N SER A 30 -29.11 8.51 -61.57
CA SER A 30 -29.20 9.86 -61.02
C SER A 30 -30.57 10.18 -60.44
N VAL A 31 -30.63 10.63 -59.18
CA VAL A 31 -31.80 11.33 -58.62
C VAL A 31 -31.44 12.80 -58.42
N HIS A 32 -32.11 13.65 -59.19
CA HIS A 32 -32.02 15.11 -59.14
C HIS A 32 -32.16 15.67 -57.71
N THR A 33 -31.13 16.37 -57.25
CA THR A 33 -31.18 17.26 -56.09
C THR A 33 -31.93 18.55 -56.44
N SER A 34 -33.07 18.77 -55.79
CA SER A 34 -33.73 20.09 -55.79
C SER A 34 -32.92 21.06 -54.92
N HIS A 35 -32.40 22.13 -55.52
CA HIS A 35 -31.77 23.26 -54.82
C HIS A 35 -32.78 24.27 -54.25
N ARG A 36 -33.88 23.81 -53.65
CA ARG A 36 -34.74 24.71 -52.88
C ARG A 36 -34.16 24.87 -51.48
N ARG A 37 -33.59 26.03 -51.17
CA ARG A 37 -33.26 26.43 -49.80
C ARG A 37 -34.55 26.41 -48.96
N THR A 38 -34.73 25.36 -48.18
CA THR A 38 -35.80 25.25 -47.18
C THR A 38 -35.47 26.19 -46.02
N ARG A 39 -36.23 27.28 -45.90
CA ARG A 39 -36.30 28.04 -44.65
C ARG A 39 -37.31 27.36 -43.73
N LYS A 40 -36.92 27.13 -42.47
CA LYS A 40 -37.82 26.66 -41.42
C LYS A 40 -39.06 27.59 -41.36
N PRO A 41 -40.28 27.05 -41.30
CA PRO A 41 -41.48 27.86 -41.09
C PRO A 41 -41.36 28.65 -39.78
N ALA A 42 -41.66 29.96 -39.83
CA ALA A 42 -41.50 30.84 -38.67
C ALA A 42 -42.35 30.41 -37.46
N TYR A 43 -43.49 29.74 -37.68
CA TYR A 43 -44.39 29.28 -36.62
C TYR A 43 -43.84 28.12 -35.76
N LEU A 44 -42.71 27.51 -36.15
CA LEU A 44 -42.03 26.47 -35.35
C LEU A 44 -40.97 27.04 -34.40
N GLN A 45 -40.83 28.37 -34.27
CA GLN A 45 -39.97 28.96 -33.24
C GLN A 45 -40.65 29.04 -31.86
N ASP A 46 -41.97 28.93 -31.80
CA ASP A 46 -42.74 29.06 -30.55
C ASP A 46 -43.03 27.71 -29.86
N TYR A 47 -42.56 26.60 -30.42
CA TYR A 47 -42.68 25.28 -29.81
C TYR A 47 -41.36 24.85 -29.17
N TYR A 48 -41.30 24.90 -27.83
CA TYR A 48 -40.27 24.24 -27.03
C TYR A 48 -40.43 22.71 -27.18
N CYS A 49 -39.77 22.16 -28.19
CA CYS A 49 -39.64 20.73 -28.33
C CYS A 49 -38.59 20.26 -27.30
N HIS A 50 -38.99 19.47 -26.31
CA HIS A 50 -38.08 18.72 -25.44
C HIS A 50 -37.32 17.66 -26.26
N SER A 51 -36.43 18.14 -27.11
CA SER A 51 -35.24 17.40 -27.51
C SER A 51 -34.37 17.29 -26.27
N VAL A 52 -34.32 16.10 -25.67
CA VAL A 52 -33.31 15.75 -24.66
C VAL A 52 -31.98 15.65 -25.38
N ALA A 53 -31.46 16.79 -25.83
CA ALA A 53 -30.03 16.97 -25.99
C ALA A 53 -29.46 16.94 -24.57
N SER A 54 -28.56 16.00 -24.31
CA SER A 54 -27.77 15.92 -23.09
C SER A 54 -27.09 17.28 -22.84
N LEU A 55 -27.71 18.12 -22.02
CA LEU A 55 -27.24 19.45 -21.63
C LEU A 55 -26.22 19.34 -20.47
N THR A 56 -25.44 18.26 -20.42
CA THR A 56 -24.35 18.13 -19.45
C THR A 56 -23.03 18.51 -20.11
N ILE A 57 -22.42 19.62 -19.66
CA ILE A 57 -21.09 20.10 -20.10
C ILE A 57 -20.02 19.00 -19.94
N HIS A 58 -20.23 18.07 -19.02
CA HIS A 58 -19.37 16.92 -18.76
C HIS A 58 -20.14 15.61 -18.99
N ASP A 59 -20.58 15.34 -20.22
CA ASP A 59 -21.21 14.07 -20.56
C ASP A 59 -20.24 12.89 -20.31
N ILE A 60 -20.75 11.76 -19.80
CA ILE A 60 -19.93 10.55 -19.57
C ILE A 60 -19.26 10.06 -20.86
N SER A 61 -19.88 10.31 -22.02
CA SER A 61 -19.34 10.00 -23.35
C SER A 61 -17.98 10.65 -23.65
N GLN A 62 -17.65 11.78 -23.01
CA GLN A 62 -16.34 12.45 -23.14
C GLN A 62 -15.21 11.71 -22.41
N PHE A 63 -15.54 10.87 -21.43
CA PHE A 63 -14.58 10.13 -20.58
C PHE A 63 -14.69 8.61 -20.77
N LEU A 64 -15.64 8.18 -21.59
CA LEU A 64 -16.00 6.79 -21.81
C LEU A 64 -16.61 6.69 -23.23
N SER A 65 -15.83 6.21 -24.20
CA SER A 65 -16.37 6.03 -25.56
C SER A 65 -17.28 4.80 -25.63
N TYR A 66 -18.51 5.03 -26.09
CA TYR A 66 -19.48 4.00 -26.45
C TYR A 66 -19.61 3.85 -27.98
N GLU A 67 -18.74 4.48 -28.78
CA GLU A 67 -18.81 4.44 -30.26
C GLU A 67 -18.66 3.03 -30.85
N LYS A 68 -18.16 2.07 -30.05
CA LYS A 68 -18.08 0.65 -30.38
C LYS A 68 -19.08 -0.23 -29.61
N VAL A 69 -19.98 0.38 -28.85
CA VAL A 69 -20.95 -0.36 -28.04
C VAL A 69 -22.19 -0.60 -28.88
N SER A 70 -22.63 -1.85 -28.90
CA SER A 70 -23.68 -2.28 -29.81
C SER A 70 -25.02 -1.60 -29.45
N PRO A 71 -25.90 -1.38 -30.44
CA PRO A 71 -27.27 -0.93 -30.21
C PRO A 71 -28.02 -1.78 -29.16
N LEU A 72 -27.64 -3.05 -29.00
CA LEU A 72 -28.20 -3.97 -28.00
C LEU A 72 -27.91 -3.52 -26.56
N TYR A 73 -26.73 -2.97 -26.26
CA TYR A 73 -26.42 -2.50 -24.91
C TYR A 73 -27.17 -1.20 -24.55
N HIS A 74 -27.49 -0.38 -25.55
CA HIS A 74 -28.34 0.80 -25.35
C HIS A 74 -29.80 0.39 -25.06
N SER A 75 -30.27 -0.68 -25.71
CA SER A 75 -31.56 -1.33 -25.42
C SER A 75 -31.60 -1.89 -23.99
N PHE A 76 -30.50 -2.51 -23.53
CA PHE A 76 -30.35 -3.04 -22.17
C PHE A 76 -30.63 -2.02 -21.07
N LEU A 77 -30.07 -0.81 -21.17
CA LEU A 77 -30.28 0.23 -20.16
C LEU A 77 -31.74 0.72 -20.11
N VAL A 78 -32.40 0.83 -21.26
CA VAL A 78 -33.81 1.27 -21.36
C VAL A 78 -34.78 0.20 -20.84
N CYS A 79 -34.50 -1.08 -21.11
CA CYS A 79 -35.33 -2.20 -20.65
C CYS A 79 -35.27 -2.36 -19.13
N ILE A 80 -34.09 -2.25 -18.52
CA ILE A 80 -33.92 -2.34 -17.06
C ILE A 80 -34.64 -1.20 -16.33
N ALA A 81 -34.60 0.02 -16.87
CA ALA A 81 -35.26 1.17 -16.27
C ALA A 81 -36.80 1.11 -16.32
N LYS A 82 -37.39 0.36 -17.25
CA LYS A 82 -38.85 0.23 -17.44
C LYS A 82 -39.48 -0.89 -16.63
N ALA A 83 -38.72 -1.91 -16.25
CA ALA A 83 -39.27 -3.13 -15.67
C ALA A 83 -39.46 -3.00 -14.15
N LYS A 84 -40.70 -3.13 -13.69
CA LYS A 84 -41.06 -3.08 -12.27
C LYS A 84 -41.21 -4.50 -11.71
N GLU A 85 -40.38 -4.86 -10.75
CA GLU A 85 -40.49 -6.13 -10.02
C GLU A 85 -41.62 -6.05 -8.99
N PRO A 86 -42.48 -7.08 -8.85
CA PRO A 86 -43.52 -7.11 -7.83
C PRO A 86 -42.88 -7.22 -6.44
N SER A 87 -43.47 -6.53 -5.47
CA SER A 87 -42.98 -6.47 -4.10
C SER A 87 -43.67 -7.46 -3.17
N THR A 88 -44.87 -7.93 -3.57
CA THR A 88 -45.68 -8.86 -2.79
C THR A 88 -46.27 -9.98 -3.65
N TYR A 89 -46.63 -11.09 -3.00
CA TYR A 89 -47.36 -12.18 -3.65
C TYR A 89 -48.67 -11.73 -4.30
N ASN A 90 -49.40 -10.81 -3.66
CA ASN A 90 -50.68 -10.32 -4.17
C ASN A 90 -50.52 -9.49 -5.45
N GLU A 91 -49.39 -8.81 -5.64
CA GLU A 91 -49.07 -8.16 -6.92
C GLU A 91 -48.62 -9.17 -7.97
N ALA A 92 -47.81 -10.14 -7.57
CA ALA A 92 -47.22 -11.11 -8.50
C ALA A 92 -48.25 -12.12 -9.07
N LYS A 93 -49.21 -12.57 -8.26
CA LYS A 93 -50.21 -13.58 -8.66
C LYS A 93 -51.10 -13.14 -9.82
N GLU A 94 -51.23 -11.83 -10.04
CA GLU A 94 -52.01 -11.25 -11.13
C GLU A 94 -51.33 -11.43 -12.50
N PHE A 95 -50.04 -11.80 -12.52
CA PHE A 95 -49.26 -11.97 -13.74
C PHE A 95 -48.80 -13.41 -13.93
N LEU A 96 -49.23 -14.05 -15.02
CA LEU A 96 -48.92 -15.45 -15.34
C LEU A 96 -47.42 -15.77 -15.34
N VAL A 97 -46.58 -14.83 -15.79
CA VAL A 97 -45.11 -15.01 -15.82
C VAL A 97 -44.50 -15.21 -14.43
N TRP A 98 -45.04 -14.54 -13.41
CA TRP A 98 -44.58 -14.70 -12.03
C TRP A 98 -45.20 -15.93 -11.37
N CYS A 99 -46.42 -16.32 -11.74
CA CYS A 99 -47.00 -17.61 -11.34
C CYS A 99 -46.16 -18.79 -11.84
N GLY A 100 -45.80 -18.80 -13.13
CA GLY A 100 -44.91 -19.82 -13.68
C GLY A 100 -43.55 -19.87 -12.96
N ALA A 101 -42.95 -18.71 -12.66
CA ALA A 101 -41.71 -18.65 -11.91
C ALA A 101 -41.84 -19.17 -10.46
N MET A 102 -42.99 -18.98 -9.81
CA MET A 102 -43.29 -19.57 -8.49
C MET A 102 -43.50 -21.08 -8.58
N ASP A 103 -44.16 -21.55 -9.64
CA ASP A 103 -44.38 -22.96 -9.88
C ASP A 103 -43.09 -23.72 -10.14
N ASP A 104 -42.16 -23.13 -10.89
CA ASP A 104 -40.81 -23.66 -11.13
C ASP A 104 -40.01 -23.80 -9.82
N GLU A 105 -40.09 -22.80 -8.93
CA GLU A 105 -39.41 -22.82 -7.63
C GLU A 105 -39.99 -23.89 -6.71
N ILE A 106 -41.33 -23.99 -6.61
CA ILE A 106 -42.00 -25.05 -5.85
C ILE A 106 -41.65 -26.42 -6.43
N GLY A 107 -41.71 -26.59 -7.75
CA GLY A 107 -41.38 -27.85 -8.42
C GLY A 107 -39.92 -28.28 -8.16
N ALA A 108 -38.99 -27.32 -8.09
CA ALA A 108 -37.61 -27.60 -7.71
C ALA A 108 -37.50 -28.10 -6.26
N MET A 109 -38.27 -27.51 -5.33
CA MET A 109 -38.31 -27.93 -3.92
C MET A 109 -38.95 -29.32 -3.74
N GLU A 110 -39.99 -29.63 -4.51
CA GLU A 110 -40.64 -30.94 -4.53
C GLU A 110 -39.70 -32.02 -5.11
N THR A 111 -39.03 -31.73 -6.24
CA THR A 111 -38.08 -32.65 -6.89
C THR A 111 -36.86 -32.95 -6.00
N THR A 112 -36.42 -31.96 -5.21
CA THR A 112 -35.27 -32.12 -4.30
C THR A 112 -35.65 -32.69 -2.94
N HIS A 113 -36.93 -33.00 -2.71
CA HIS A 113 -37.47 -33.39 -1.41
C HIS A 113 -37.07 -32.41 -0.29
N THR A 114 -37.17 -31.11 -0.58
CA THR A 114 -36.79 -30.05 0.36
C THR A 114 -37.65 -30.07 1.62
N TRP A 115 -38.93 -30.40 1.47
CA TRP A 115 -39.87 -30.49 2.58
C TRP A 115 -40.89 -31.61 2.40
N GLU A 116 -41.55 -31.94 3.50
CA GLU A 116 -42.74 -32.79 3.54
C GLU A 116 -43.91 -32.00 4.14
N ILE A 117 -45.12 -32.20 3.60
CA ILE A 117 -46.32 -31.57 4.16
C ILE A 117 -46.84 -32.43 5.31
N CYS A 118 -47.01 -31.82 6.48
CA CYS A 118 -47.53 -32.50 7.67
C CYS A 118 -48.38 -31.57 8.53
N THR A 119 -49.11 -32.15 9.49
CA THR A 119 -49.76 -31.39 10.57
C THR A 119 -48.71 -30.87 11.53
N LEU A 120 -48.78 -29.59 11.90
CA LEU A 120 -47.88 -29.02 12.91
C LEU A 120 -48.00 -29.79 14.24
N PRO A 121 -46.89 -30.36 14.78
CA PRO A 121 -46.93 -31.06 16.06
C PRO A 121 -47.27 -30.11 17.23
N PRO A 122 -47.86 -30.65 18.32
CA PRO A 122 -48.12 -29.86 19.51
C PRO A 122 -46.81 -29.27 20.08
N ASN A 123 -46.87 -28.05 20.59
CA ASN A 123 -45.74 -27.28 21.16
C ASN A 123 -44.64 -26.84 20.18
N LYS A 124 -44.80 -27.07 18.86
CA LYS A 124 -43.91 -26.51 17.83
C LYS A 124 -44.49 -25.22 17.25
N LYS A 125 -43.63 -24.29 16.85
CA LYS A 125 -44.02 -23.02 16.21
C LYS A 125 -43.42 -22.95 14.81
N PRO A 126 -44.24 -22.78 13.76
CA PRO A 126 -43.71 -22.71 12.40
C PRO A 126 -43.17 -21.31 12.10
N ILE A 127 -42.04 -21.25 11.41
CA ILE A 127 -41.50 -20.00 10.87
C ILE A 127 -42.31 -19.56 9.65
N GLY A 128 -42.39 -18.25 9.41
CA GLY A 128 -43.05 -17.75 8.20
C GLY A 128 -42.14 -17.84 6.97
N CYS A 129 -42.71 -17.63 5.79
CA CYS A 129 -41.99 -17.50 4.53
C CYS A 129 -42.49 -16.28 3.73
N LYS A 130 -41.76 -15.91 2.68
CA LYS A 130 -42.17 -14.88 1.72
C LYS A 130 -41.58 -15.16 0.34
N TRP A 131 -42.22 -14.64 -0.69
CA TRP A 131 -41.70 -14.63 -2.05
C TRP A 131 -40.78 -13.43 -2.28
N VAL A 132 -39.71 -13.64 -3.03
CA VAL A 132 -38.82 -12.60 -3.55
C VAL A 132 -38.73 -12.75 -5.06
N TYR A 133 -39.00 -11.67 -5.78
CA TYR A 133 -39.06 -11.65 -7.24
C TYR A 133 -37.87 -10.91 -7.82
N LYS A 134 -37.33 -11.41 -8.92
CA LYS A 134 -36.20 -10.80 -9.64
C LYS A 134 -36.32 -11.07 -11.14
N ILE A 135 -36.11 -10.05 -11.96
CA ILE A 135 -35.95 -10.22 -13.41
C ILE A 135 -34.47 -10.41 -13.70
N LYS A 136 -34.15 -11.44 -14.48
CA LYS A 136 -32.81 -11.67 -15.02
C LYS A 136 -32.80 -11.23 -16.48
N TYR A 137 -31.76 -10.50 -16.86
CA TYR A 137 -31.59 -9.96 -18.21
C TYR A 137 -30.39 -10.60 -18.88
N ASN A 138 -30.51 -10.86 -20.18
CA ASN A 138 -29.40 -11.17 -21.04
C ASN A 138 -28.51 -9.94 -21.23
N SER A 139 -27.31 -10.13 -21.76
CA SER A 139 -26.36 -9.05 -22.07
C SER A 139 -26.89 -8.04 -23.10
N ASP A 140 -27.91 -8.43 -23.88
CA ASP A 140 -28.58 -7.60 -24.89
C ASP A 140 -29.80 -6.83 -24.37
N GLY A 141 -30.14 -6.97 -23.09
CA GLY A 141 -31.28 -6.26 -22.48
C GLY A 141 -32.60 -6.99 -22.52
N THR A 142 -32.68 -8.11 -23.23
CA THR A 142 -33.86 -8.95 -23.22
C THR A 142 -33.99 -9.65 -21.87
N ILE A 143 -35.22 -9.97 -21.48
CA ILE A 143 -35.46 -10.74 -20.25
C ILE A 143 -34.96 -12.18 -20.50
N GLU A 144 -33.91 -12.58 -19.79
CA GLU A 144 -33.44 -13.97 -19.73
C GLU A 144 -34.52 -14.83 -19.08
N ARG A 145 -35.00 -14.40 -17.90
CA ARG A 145 -36.06 -15.09 -17.16
C ARG A 145 -36.64 -14.25 -16.02
N TYR A 146 -37.88 -14.58 -15.65
CA TYR A 146 -38.46 -14.21 -14.37
C TYR A 146 -38.03 -15.22 -13.31
N LYS A 147 -37.55 -14.76 -12.15
CA LYS A 147 -37.11 -15.62 -11.05
C LYS A 147 -37.88 -15.28 -9.79
N ALA A 148 -38.67 -16.24 -9.31
CA ALA A 148 -39.22 -16.21 -7.95
C ALA A 148 -38.31 -17.04 -7.04
N ARG A 149 -38.17 -16.64 -5.78
CA ARG A 149 -37.52 -17.41 -4.73
C ARG A 149 -38.41 -17.45 -3.51
N LEU A 150 -38.59 -18.63 -2.95
CA LEU A 150 -39.22 -18.75 -1.63
C LEU A 150 -38.16 -18.59 -0.56
N VAL A 151 -38.41 -17.67 0.38
CA VAL A 151 -37.45 -17.29 1.42
C VAL A 151 -38.09 -17.45 2.79
N ALA A 152 -37.48 -18.27 3.64
CA ALA A 152 -37.82 -18.37 5.05
C ALA A 152 -37.62 -17.03 5.76
N LYS A 153 -38.50 -16.71 6.72
CA LYS A 153 -38.35 -15.57 7.62
C LYS A 153 -37.41 -15.92 8.78
N GLY A 154 -36.18 -16.34 8.48
CA GLY A 154 -35.26 -16.85 9.51
C GLY A 154 -34.83 -15.85 10.59
N TYR A 155 -35.15 -14.56 10.43
CA TYR A 155 -35.04 -13.60 11.54
C TYR A 155 -35.96 -13.93 12.72
N THR A 156 -36.96 -14.79 12.54
CA THR A 156 -37.80 -15.31 13.64
C THR A 156 -37.23 -16.58 14.28
N GLN A 157 -36.12 -17.13 13.79
CA GLN A 157 -35.49 -18.33 14.35
C GLN A 157 -34.74 -18.02 15.65
N GLN A 158 -34.85 -18.95 16.61
CA GLN A 158 -34.22 -18.91 17.93
C GLN A 158 -33.02 -19.86 18.01
N GLU A 159 -31.91 -19.35 18.53
CA GLU A 159 -30.70 -20.15 18.78
C GLU A 159 -30.96 -21.20 19.87
N GLY A 160 -30.44 -22.40 19.68
CA GLY A 160 -30.66 -23.55 20.57
C GLY A 160 -32.00 -24.27 20.36
N ILE A 161 -32.88 -23.75 19.49
CA ILE A 161 -34.14 -24.39 19.11
C ILE A 161 -34.16 -24.68 17.61
N ASP A 162 -34.03 -23.64 16.78
CA ASP A 162 -34.16 -23.73 15.32
C ASP A 162 -32.81 -23.87 14.60
N PHE A 163 -31.71 -23.56 15.30
CA PHE A 163 -30.33 -23.73 14.83
C PHE A 163 -29.36 -23.73 16.01
N ILE A 164 -28.21 -24.38 15.84
CA ILE A 164 -27.10 -24.33 16.79
C ILE A 164 -25.94 -23.52 16.20
N GLU A 165 -25.50 -23.85 14.98
CA GLU A 165 -24.38 -23.19 14.31
C GLU A 165 -24.80 -22.56 12.98
N THR A 166 -24.33 -21.34 12.71
CA THR A 166 -24.65 -20.60 11.48
C THR A 166 -23.42 -20.21 10.66
N PHE A 167 -22.22 -20.41 11.19
CA PHE A 167 -21.00 -19.95 10.54
C PHE A 167 -20.74 -20.72 9.24
N SER A 168 -20.54 -19.98 8.15
CA SER A 168 -20.14 -20.52 6.85
C SER A 168 -18.91 -19.77 6.37
N PRO A 169 -17.85 -20.46 5.91
CA PRO A 169 -16.72 -19.82 5.26
C PRO A 169 -17.15 -19.00 4.05
N VAL A 170 -16.44 -17.88 3.82
CA VAL A 170 -16.64 -17.00 2.67
C VAL A 170 -15.29 -16.76 2.03
N CYS A 171 -15.24 -16.87 0.69
CA CYS A 171 -14.01 -16.72 -0.06
C CYS A 171 -13.38 -15.34 0.16
N LYS A 172 -12.08 -15.33 0.47
CA LYS A 172 -11.31 -14.09 0.55
C LYS A 172 -10.98 -13.59 -0.84
N LEU A 173 -11.21 -12.30 -1.09
CA LEU A 173 -10.84 -11.68 -2.36
C LEU A 173 -9.32 -11.66 -2.60
N THR A 174 -8.51 -11.70 -1.56
CA THR A 174 -7.07 -11.91 -1.69
C THR A 174 -6.76 -13.27 -2.33
N SER A 175 -7.51 -14.32 -1.97
CA SER A 175 -7.38 -15.66 -2.59
C SER A 175 -7.79 -15.63 -4.07
N VAL A 176 -8.88 -14.94 -4.41
CA VAL A 176 -9.32 -14.72 -5.80
C VAL A 176 -8.22 -14.02 -6.62
N LYS A 177 -7.68 -12.91 -6.09
CA LYS A 177 -6.62 -12.16 -6.76
C LYS A 177 -5.34 -12.97 -6.93
N LEU A 178 -4.97 -13.73 -5.90
CA LEU A 178 -3.80 -14.59 -5.95
C LEU A 178 -3.93 -15.66 -7.03
N ILE A 179 -5.05 -16.37 -7.10
CA ILE A 179 -5.22 -17.40 -8.13
C ILE A 179 -5.24 -16.79 -9.53
N LEU A 180 -5.84 -15.61 -9.71
CA LEU A 180 -5.78 -14.90 -10.99
C LEU A 180 -4.35 -14.51 -11.37
N ALA A 181 -3.53 -14.05 -10.42
CA ALA A 181 -2.12 -13.75 -10.67
C ALA A 181 -1.33 -15.02 -11.03
N ILE A 182 -1.52 -16.12 -10.30
CA ILE A 182 -0.90 -17.42 -10.58
C ILE A 182 -1.33 -17.94 -11.97
N SER A 183 -2.62 -17.86 -12.31
CA SER A 183 -3.13 -18.26 -13.60
C SER A 183 -2.59 -17.41 -14.75
N ALA A 184 -2.29 -16.13 -14.51
CA ALA A 184 -1.62 -15.29 -15.49
C ALA A 184 -0.18 -15.77 -15.75
N ILE A 185 0.59 -16.05 -14.68
CA ILE A 185 1.99 -16.48 -14.75
C ILE A 185 2.14 -17.87 -15.39
N TYR A 186 1.37 -18.85 -14.92
CA TYR A 186 1.48 -20.24 -15.39
C TYR A 186 0.53 -20.58 -16.53
N ASN A 187 -0.23 -19.60 -17.02
CA ASN A 187 -1.23 -19.78 -18.07
C ASN A 187 -2.31 -20.84 -17.75
N PHE A 188 -2.64 -21.07 -16.48
CA PHE A 188 -3.69 -22.02 -16.07
C PHE A 188 -5.06 -21.63 -16.61
N THR A 189 -5.89 -22.59 -16.99
CA THR A 189 -7.26 -22.34 -17.45
C THR A 189 -8.17 -22.00 -16.26
N LEU A 190 -9.11 -21.08 -16.50
CA LEU A 190 -10.02 -20.56 -15.49
C LEU A 190 -11.44 -20.72 -15.98
N HIS A 191 -12.22 -21.55 -15.29
CA HIS A 191 -13.63 -21.80 -15.58
C HIS A 191 -14.51 -21.32 -14.45
N GLN A 192 -15.73 -20.91 -14.80
CA GLN A 192 -16.74 -20.51 -13.83
C GLN A 192 -17.95 -21.43 -13.92
N LEU A 193 -18.43 -21.87 -12.77
CA LEU A 193 -19.64 -22.65 -12.64
C LEU A 193 -20.61 -21.96 -11.67
N ASP A 194 -21.91 -22.20 -11.88
CA ASP A 194 -23.00 -21.74 -11.01
C ASP A 194 -23.85 -22.94 -10.59
N ILE A 195 -24.05 -23.12 -9.28
CA ILE A 195 -24.94 -24.16 -8.76
C ILE A 195 -26.35 -23.61 -8.62
N SER A 196 -27.26 -24.15 -9.45
CA SER A 196 -28.66 -23.77 -9.37
C SER A 196 -29.29 -24.27 -8.07
N ASN A 197 -29.92 -23.34 -7.35
CA ASN A 197 -30.64 -23.62 -6.11
C ASN A 197 -29.74 -24.28 -5.04
N ALA A 198 -28.49 -23.83 -4.93
CA ALA A 198 -27.47 -24.33 -4.02
C ALA A 198 -28.01 -24.71 -2.62
N PHE A 199 -28.71 -23.81 -1.94
CA PHE A 199 -29.21 -24.06 -0.58
C PHE A 199 -30.19 -25.24 -0.47
N LEU A 200 -30.96 -25.54 -1.53
CA LEU A 200 -31.89 -26.69 -1.54
C LEU A 200 -31.18 -28.04 -1.51
N ASN A 201 -29.85 -28.07 -1.63
CA ASN A 201 -29.05 -29.29 -1.52
C ASN A 201 -28.48 -29.51 -0.11
N GLY A 202 -28.50 -28.49 0.76
CA GLY A 202 -27.99 -28.59 2.12
C GLY A 202 -29.00 -29.31 3.02
N ASP A 203 -28.61 -30.44 3.61
CA ASP A 203 -29.46 -31.19 4.53
C ASP A 203 -29.56 -30.45 5.88
N LEU A 204 -30.74 -30.47 6.52
CA LEU A 204 -30.94 -29.86 7.85
C LEU A 204 -30.82 -30.92 8.93
N ASP A 205 -30.02 -30.63 9.95
CA ASP A 205 -29.92 -31.45 11.16
C ASP A 205 -31.06 -31.14 12.14
N GLU A 206 -31.53 -29.88 12.14
CA GLU A 206 -32.58 -29.41 13.05
C GLU A 206 -34.00 -29.62 12.50
N GLU A 207 -34.95 -29.79 13.42
CA GLU A 207 -36.35 -29.96 13.07
C GLU A 207 -37.06 -28.60 12.91
N ILE A 208 -37.17 -28.13 11.66
CA ILE A 208 -37.77 -26.82 11.34
C ILE A 208 -39.09 -26.99 10.60
N TYR A 209 -40.13 -26.33 11.12
CA TYR A 209 -41.43 -26.21 10.47
C TYR A 209 -41.62 -24.82 9.89
N MET A 210 -42.13 -24.74 8.67
CA MET A 210 -42.41 -23.50 7.96
C MET A 210 -43.88 -23.45 7.55
N LYS A 211 -44.50 -22.27 7.62
CA LYS A 211 -45.85 -22.06 7.07
C LYS A 211 -45.86 -22.33 5.57
N LEU A 212 -46.98 -22.84 5.07
CA LEU A 212 -47.16 -23.07 3.63
C LEU A 212 -46.88 -21.79 2.83
N PRO A 213 -46.24 -21.89 1.66
CA PRO A 213 -46.03 -20.75 0.78
C PRO A 213 -47.36 -20.09 0.41
N PRO A 214 -47.45 -18.75 0.37
CA PRO A 214 -48.62 -18.07 -0.17
C PRO A 214 -48.91 -18.57 -1.59
N GLY A 215 -50.15 -19.04 -1.83
CA GLY A 215 -50.59 -19.63 -3.09
C GLY A 215 -50.49 -21.16 -3.19
N TYR A 216 -49.78 -21.84 -2.28
CA TYR A 216 -49.60 -23.29 -2.35
C TYR A 216 -50.90 -24.08 -2.14
N ALA A 217 -51.73 -23.67 -1.17
CA ALA A 217 -52.98 -24.36 -0.85
C ALA A 217 -54.00 -24.35 -2.01
N ALA A 218 -54.02 -23.27 -2.79
CA ALA A 218 -54.89 -23.18 -3.97
C ALA A 218 -54.45 -24.13 -5.11
N ARG A 219 -53.20 -24.61 -5.09
CA ARG A 219 -52.62 -25.49 -6.11
C ARG A 219 -52.90 -26.98 -5.85
N GLN A 220 -52.94 -27.42 -4.59
CA GLN A 220 -53.11 -28.85 -4.26
C GLN A 220 -54.56 -29.35 -4.24
N GLY A 221 -55.57 -28.45 -4.27
CA GLY A 221 -56.98 -28.82 -4.25
C GLY A 221 -57.37 -29.62 -3.00
N ASP A 222 -57.87 -28.95 -1.96
CA ASP A 222 -58.55 -29.45 -0.74
C ASP A 222 -57.97 -30.67 0.03
N SER A 223 -56.81 -31.22 -0.34
CA SER A 223 -56.21 -32.42 0.24
C SER A 223 -55.15 -32.16 1.32
N LEU A 224 -55.12 -30.95 1.90
CA LEU A 224 -54.15 -30.57 2.92
C LEU A 224 -54.58 -31.04 4.32
N PRO A 225 -53.65 -31.52 5.16
CA PRO A 225 -53.97 -31.87 6.54
C PRO A 225 -54.36 -30.63 7.38
N PRO A 226 -55.09 -30.81 8.50
CA PRO A 226 -55.43 -29.71 9.39
C PRO A 226 -54.17 -29.05 9.94
N ASN A 227 -54.10 -27.72 9.95
CA ASN A 227 -52.92 -26.95 10.36
C ASN A 227 -51.62 -27.38 9.60
N ALA A 228 -51.76 -27.58 8.29
CA ALA A 228 -50.67 -27.99 7.40
C ALA A 228 -49.48 -27.01 7.44
N VAL A 229 -48.28 -27.59 7.56
CA VAL A 229 -46.99 -26.90 7.52
C VAL A 229 -46.00 -27.70 6.66
N CYS A 230 -44.98 -27.02 6.15
CA CYS A 230 -43.82 -27.65 5.52
C CYS A 230 -42.82 -28.03 6.62
N TYR A 231 -42.55 -29.33 6.79
CA TYR A 231 -41.42 -29.81 7.57
C TYR A 231 -40.17 -29.81 6.68
N LEU A 232 -39.22 -28.92 6.96
CA LEU A 232 -38.03 -28.74 6.13
C LEU A 232 -37.01 -29.85 6.41
N LYS A 233 -36.69 -30.64 5.37
CA LYS A 233 -35.61 -31.63 5.36
C LYS A 233 -34.30 -31.02 4.87
N LYS A 234 -34.40 -30.02 4.01
CA LYS A 234 -33.26 -29.29 3.43
C LYS A 234 -33.40 -27.80 3.64
N SER A 235 -32.26 -27.13 3.61
CA SER A 235 -32.18 -25.71 3.86
C SER A 235 -32.77 -24.91 2.70
N ILE A 236 -33.35 -23.75 3.01
CA ILE A 236 -33.85 -22.82 2.00
C ILE A 236 -33.30 -21.42 2.27
N TYR A 237 -33.40 -20.55 1.27
CA TYR A 237 -33.01 -19.14 1.42
C TYR A 237 -33.66 -18.52 2.64
N GLY A 238 -32.90 -17.75 3.42
CA GLY A 238 -33.41 -16.99 4.55
C GLY A 238 -33.36 -17.72 5.89
N LEU A 239 -33.10 -19.04 5.92
CA LEU A 239 -32.70 -19.72 7.17
C LEU A 239 -31.30 -19.27 7.59
N LYS A 240 -31.06 -19.15 8.90
CA LYS A 240 -29.78 -18.71 9.45
C LYS A 240 -28.62 -19.68 9.15
N GLN A 241 -28.90 -20.99 9.09
CA GLN A 241 -27.89 -22.04 8.85
C GLN A 241 -27.74 -22.45 7.37
N ALA A 242 -28.53 -21.91 6.44
CA ALA A 242 -28.60 -22.41 5.06
C ALA A 242 -27.25 -22.39 4.32
N SER A 243 -26.49 -21.32 4.48
CA SER A 243 -25.16 -21.21 3.85
C SER A 243 -24.19 -22.27 4.37
N ARG A 244 -24.23 -22.53 5.69
CA ARG A 244 -23.38 -23.54 6.34
C ARG A 244 -23.71 -24.94 5.81
N GLN A 245 -24.99 -25.31 5.78
CA GLN A 245 -25.40 -26.65 5.34
C GLN A 245 -25.10 -26.90 3.87
N TRP A 246 -25.29 -25.90 3.01
CA TRP A 246 -24.83 -25.98 1.62
C TRP A 246 -23.32 -26.16 1.52
N PHE A 247 -22.55 -25.33 2.23
CA PHE A 247 -21.10 -25.39 2.18
C PHE A 247 -20.58 -26.76 2.66
N LEU A 248 -21.14 -27.31 3.74
CA LEU A 248 -20.78 -28.65 4.24
C LEU A 248 -21.07 -29.72 3.20
N LYS A 249 -22.28 -29.72 2.61
CA LYS A 249 -22.65 -30.67 1.56
C LYS A 249 -21.66 -30.63 0.41
N PHE A 250 -21.36 -29.43 -0.09
CA PHE A 250 -20.45 -29.24 -1.21
C PHE A 250 -19.01 -29.65 -0.87
N SER A 251 -18.54 -29.32 0.34
CA SER A 251 -17.21 -29.67 0.83
C SER A 251 -17.04 -31.19 0.91
N VAL A 252 -18.01 -31.91 1.49
CA VAL A 252 -17.99 -33.37 1.60
C VAL A 252 -17.94 -34.01 0.21
N THR A 253 -18.71 -33.49 -0.76
CA THR A 253 -18.67 -33.98 -2.14
C THR A 253 -17.29 -33.80 -2.78
N LEU A 254 -16.68 -32.61 -2.69
CA LEU A 254 -15.34 -32.38 -3.25
C LEU A 254 -14.28 -33.24 -2.58
N ILE A 255 -14.31 -33.38 -1.26
CA ILE A 255 -13.39 -34.27 -0.52
C ILE A 255 -13.57 -35.72 -0.98
N GLY A 256 -14.81 -36.16 -1.22
CA GLY A 256 -15.12 -37.46 -1.80
C GLY A 256 -14.52 -37.67 -3.21
N PHE A 257 -14.32 -36.62 -3.99
CA PHE A 257 -13.62 -36.66 -5.29
C PHE A 257 -12.09 -36.62 -5.17
N GLY A 258 -11.56 -36.66 -3.94
CA GLY A 258 -10.12 -36.66 -3.65
C GLY A 258 -9.49 -35.26 -3.59
N PHE A 259 -10.28 -34.22 -3.33
CA PHE A 259 -9.74 -32.89 -3.01
C PHE A 259 -9.34 -32.79 -1.54
N VAL A 260 -8.33 -31.97 -1.27
CA VAL A 260 -7.92 -31.55 0.07
C VAL A 260 -8.36 -30.11 0.27
N GLN A 261 -9.07 -29.84 1.35
CA GLN A 261 -9.48 -28.50 1.73
C GLN A 261 -8.29 -27.72 2.32
N SER A 262 -8.12 -26.46 1.92
CA SER A 262 -7.10 -25.57 2.47
C SER A 262 -7.42 -25.20 3.93
N HIS A 263 -6.36 -25.12 4.75
CA HIS A 263 -6.45 -24.63 6.12
C HIS A 263 -6.34 -23.11 6.19
N SER A 264 -5.67 -22.50 5.21
CA SER A 264 -5.52 -21.04 5.10
C SER A 264 -6.81 -20.34 4.64
N ASP A 265 -7.54 -20.96 3.70
CA ASP A 265 -8.85 -20.51 3.23
C ASP A 265 -9.75 -21.73 2.98
N HIS A 266 -10.69 -21.98 3.89
CA HIS A 266 -11.58 -23.15 3.81
C HIS A 266 -12.44 -23.19 2.55
N THR A 267 -12.60 -22.09 1.82
CA THR A 267 -13.32 -22.10 0.54
C THR A 267 -12.50 -22.61 -0.64
N TYR A 268 -11.24 -22.95 -0.40
CA TYR A 268 -10.28 -23.42 -1.39
C TYR A 268 -10.08 -24.92 -1.27
N PHE A 269 -10.22 -25.64 -2.40
CA PHE A 269 -10.02 -27.07 -2.49
C PHE A 269 -8.97 -27.38 -3.55
N LEU A 270 -8.04 -28.27 -3.21
CA LEU A 270 -6.86 -28.58 -4.01
C LEU A 270 -6.79 -30.07 -4.34
N LYS A 271 -6.47 -30.38 -5.59
CA LYS A 271 -6.11 -31.72 -6.04
C LYS A 271 -4.84 -31.59 -6.87
N ILE A 272 -3.71 -31.81 -6.19
CA ILE A 272 -2.37 -31.62 -6.74
C ILE A 272 -1.68 -32.99 -6.83
N THR A 273 -1.13 -33.30 -8.00
CA THR A 273 -0.23 -34.43 -8.24
C THR A 273 1.04 -33.91 -8.94
N ALA A 274 1.97 -34.81 -9.29
CA ALA A 274 3.19 -34.41 -10.00
C ALA A 274 2.94 -33.70 -11.36
N THR A 275 1.79 -33.96 -12.00
CA THR A 275 1.45 -33.39 -13.32
C THR A 275 0.15 -32.60 -13.33
N LEU A 276 -0.70 -32.75 -12.31
CA LEU A 276 -1.98 -32.07 -12.21
C LEU A 276 -1.94 -31.00 -11.13
N PHE A 277 -2.28 -29.79 -11.50
CA PHE A 277 -2.72 -28.75 -10.58
C PHE A 277 -4.19 -28.50 -10.88
N LEU A 278 -5.08 -28.86 -9.95
CA LEU A 278 -6.50 -28.59 -10.03
C LEU A 278 -6.98 -27.95 -8.73
N CYS A 279 -7.65 -26.82 -8.87
CA CYS A 279 -8.11 -25.99 -7.77
C CYS A 279 -9.58 -25.62 -7.97
N VAL A 280 -10.35 -25.66 -6.89
CA VAL A 280 -11.73 -25.18 -6.84
C VAL A 280 -11.87 -24.14 -5.73
N LEU A 281 -12.34 -22.95 -6.10
CA LEU A 281 -12.66 -21.87 -5.18
C LEU A 281 -14.18 -21.69 -5.12
N VAL A 282 -14.73 -21.67 -3.91
CA VAL A 282 -16.19 -21.68 -3.68
C VAL A 282 -16.65 -20.37 -3.04
N TYR A 283 -17.51 -19.63 -3.73
CA TYR A 283 -18.27 -18.54 -3.14
C TYR A 283 -19.75 -18.85 -3.26
N VAL A 284 -20.33 -19.44 -2.20
CA VAL A 284 -21.75 -19.81 -2.16
C VAL A 284 -22.13 -20.64 -3.39
N ASP A 285 -22.87 -20.09 -4.35
CA ASP A 285 -23.31 -20.73 -5.59
C ASP A 285 -22.34 -20.55 -6.77
N ASP A 286 -21.46 -19.54 -6.72
CA ASP A 286 -20.43 -19.27 -7.74
C ASP A 286 -19.14 -20.04 -7.44
N ILE A 287 -18.63 -20.79 -8.42
CA ILE A 287 -17.42 -21.60 -8.29
C ILE A 287 -16.42 -21.19 -9.36
N ILE A 288 -15.16 -21.01 -8.98
CA ILE A 288 -14.03 -20.88 -9.92
C ILE A 288 -13.23 -22.18 -9.91
N ILE A 289 -12.96 -22.72 -11.09
CA ILE A 289 -12.01 -23.82 -11.28
C ILE A 289 -10.76 -23.26 -11.95
N CYS A 290 -9.60 -23.54 -11.37
CA CYS A 290 -8.30 -23.23 -11.94
C CYS A 290 -7.53 -24.54 -12.18
N SER A 291 -7.00 -24.75 -13.39
CA SER A 291 -6.27 -25.98 -13.72
C SER A 291 -5.15 -25.76 -14.73
N ASN A 292 -4.14 -26.63 -14.70
CA ASN A 292 -3.18 -26.78 -15.79
C ASN A 292 -3.60 -27.85 -16.82
N ASN A 293 -4.74 -28.51 -16.61
CA ASN A 293 -5.22 -29.64 -17.41
C ASN A 293 -6.74 -29.55 -17.61
N ASP A 294 -7.18 -29.32 -18.85
CA ASP A 294 -8.59 -29.15 -19.18
C ASP A 294 -9.40 -30.46 -19.12
N ALA A 295 -8.79 -31.62 -19.40
CA ALA A 295 -9.46 -32.90 -19.28
C ALA A 295 -9.86 -33.19 -17.81
N ALA A 296 -9.01 -32.80 -16.86
CA ALA A 296 -9.33 -32.89 -15.44
C ALA A 296 -10.46 -31.93 -15.01
N VAL A 297 -10.57 -30.76 -15.66
CA VAL A 297 -11.68 -29.83 -15.47
C VAL A 297 -12.99 -30.43 -15.97
N ASP A 298 -12.99 -31.02 -17.15
CA ASP A 298 -14.19 -31.63 -17.74
C ASP A 298 -14.66 -32.86 -16.96
N GLU A 299 -13.74 -33.68 -16.46
CA GLU A 299 -14.06 -34.78 -15.55
C GLU A 299 -14.72 -34.25 -14.26
N LEU A 300 -14.13 -33.22 -13.63
CA LEU A 300 -14.72 -32.60 -12.44
C LEU A 300 -16.13 -32.04 -12.72
N LYS A 301 -16.33 -31.38 -13.88
CA LYS A 301 -17.66 -30.88 -14.27
C LYS A 301 -18.66 -32.02 -14.42
N SER A 302 -18.27 -33.14 -15.02
CA SER A 302 -19.11 -34.33 -15.15
C SER A 302 -19.51 -34.90 -13.78
N GLN A 303 -18.54 -35.04 -12.88
CA GLN A 303 -18.76 -35.49 -11.51
C GLN A 303 -19.70 -34.56 -10.74
N LEU A 304 -19.48 -33.24 -10.79
CA LEU A 304 -20.34 -32.26 -10.15
C LEU A 304 -21.76 -32.24 -10.73
N LYS A 305 -21.90 -32.40 -12.05
CA LYS A 305 -23.21 -32.46 -12.73
C LYS A 305 -24.03 -33.70 -12.34
N SER A 306 -23.36 -34.79 -11.95
CA SER A 306 -24.05 -35.98 -11.42
C SER A 306 -24.62 -35.77 -10.02
N CYS A 307 -24.02 -34.87 -9.23
CA CYS A 307 -24.45 -34.58 -7.85
C CYS A 307 -25.38 -33.39 -7.74
N PHE A 308 -25.19 -32.36 -8.57
CA PHE A 308 -25.88 -31.08 -8.46
C PHE A 308 -26.38 -30.56 -9.81
N LYS A 309 -27.43 -29.73 -9.76
CA LYS A 309 -27.91 -29.00 -10.93
C LYS A 309 -26.94 -27.86 -11.28
N LEU A 310 -25.99 -28.17 -12.15
CA LEU A 310 -24.88 -27.30 -12.53
C LEU A 310 -25.20 -26.46 -13.78
N ARG A 311 -24.78 -25.19 -13.79
CA ARG A 311 -24.65 -24.37 -15.00
C ARG A 311 -23.17 -24.11 -15.25
N ASP A 312 -22.66 -24.52 -16.41
CA ASP A 312 -21.31 -24.17 -16.86
C ASP A 312 -21.36 -22.80 -17.56
N LEU A 313 -20.64 -21.82 -17.01
CA LEU A 313 -20.55 -20.47 -17.55
C LEU A 313 -19.33 -20.29 -18.47
N GLY A 314 -18.55 -21.35 -18.66
CA GLY A 314 -17.38 -21.38 -19.52
C GLY A 314 -16.18 -20.65 -18.90
N PRO A 315 -15.34 -19.99 -19.73
CA PRO A 315 -14.20 -19.22 -19.23
C PRO A 315 -14.62 -18.10 -18.28
N LEU A 316 -13.83 -17.88 -17.23
CA LEU A 316 -14.07 -16.85 -16.23
C LEU A 316 -14.05 -15.44 -16.84
N LYS A 317 -15.20 -14.76 -16.84
CA LYS A 317 -15.35 -13.38 -17.35
C LYS A 317 -15.93 -12.41 -16.32
N TYR A 318 -16.73 -12.91 -15.38
CA TYR A 318 -17.39 -12.07 -14.39
C TYR A 318 -17.60 -12.82 -13.08
N PHE A 319 -17.05 -12.30 -11.97
CA PHE A 319 -17.15 -12.96 -10.67
C PHE A 319 -17.32 -11.92 -9.56
N LEU A 320 -18.43 -12.00 -8.81
CA LEU A 320 -18.71 -11.07 -7.70
C LEU A 320 -18.58 -9.58 -8.07
N GLY A 321 -19.09 -9.17 -9.23
CA GLY A 321 -18.96 -7.77 -9.65
C GLY A 321 -17.59 -7.39 -10.22
N LEU A 322 -16.65 -8.34 -10.29
CA LEU A 322 -15.37 -8.18 -10.97
C LEU A 322 -15.52 -8.59 -12.43
N GLU A 323 -15.16 -7.71 -13.33
CA GLU A 323 -14.99 -7.98 -14.76
C GLU A 323 -13.55 -8.45 -14.98
N ILE A 324 -13.40 -9.61 -15.62
CA ILE A 324 -12.12 -10.28 -15.81
C ILE A 324 -11.87 -10.45 -17.30
N ALA A 325 -10.77 -9.88 -17.79
CA ALA A 325 -10.36 -9.98 -19.18
C ALA A 325 -8.98 -10.62 -19.27
N ARG A 326 -8.88 -11.73 -20.00
CA ARG A 326 -7.62 -12.46 -20.19
C ARG A 326 -7.08 -12.28 -21.61
N SER A 327 -5.76 -12.16 -21.70
CA SER A 327 -4.97 -12.08 -22.93
C SER A 327 -3.66 -12.83 -22.78
N ALA A 328 -2.86 -12.95 -23.86
CA ALA A 328 -1.52 -13.51 -23.78
C ALA A 328 -0.56 -12.70 -22.87
N ALA A 329 -0.79 -11.39 -22.73
CA ALA A 329 0.00 -10.52 -21.86
C ALA A 329 -0.33 -10.71 -20.37
N GLY A 330 -1.47 -11.31 -20.03
CA GLY A 330 -1.94 -11.44 -18.65
C GLY A 330 -3.44 -11.22 -18.49
N ILE A 331 -3.86 -10.97 -17.24
CA ILE A 331 -5.26 -10.83 -16.81
C ILE A 331 -5.50 -9.42 -16.27
N ASN A 332 -6.51 -8.74 -16.79
CA ASN A 332 -7.01 -7.47 -16.27
C ASN A 332 -8.29 -7.70 -15.44
N ILE A 333 -8.41 -7.00 -14.32
CA ILE A 333 -9.57 -7.08 -13.41
C ILE A 333 -10.05 -5.67 -13.10
N CYS A 334 -11.34 -5.39 -13.31
CA CYS A 334 -11.93 -4.09 -12.94
C CYS A 334 -13.37 -4.23 -12.41
N GLN A 335 -13.93 -3.12 -11.94
CA GLN A 335 -15.31 -3.03 -11.42
C GLN A 335 -16.12 -1.95 -12.17
N ARG A 336 -15.94 -1.87 -13.49
CA ARG A 336 -16.47 -0.78 -14.33
C ARG A 336 -18.00 -0.68 -14.23
N LYS A 337 -18.73 -1.78 -14.43
CA LYS A 337 -20.19 -1.81 -14.30
C LYS A 337 -20.64 -1.32 -12.91
N TYR A 338 -20.00 -1.81 -11.86
CA TYR A 338 -20.33 -1.42 -10.49
C TYR A 338 -20.11 0.08 -10.25
N ALA A 339 -19.02 0.65 -10.78
CA ALA A 339 -18.75 2.08 -10.71
C ALA A 339 -19.77 2.92 -11.50
N LEU A 340 -20.22 2.46 -12.67
CA LEU A 340 -21.28 3.12 -13.44
C LEU A 340 -22.62 3.09 -12.69
N ASP A 341 -23.02 1.92 -12.18
CA ASP A 341 -24.25 1.75 -11.39
C ASP A 341 -24.20 2.62 -10.11
N LEU A 342 -23.01 2.86 -9.55
CA LEU A 342 -22.81 3.77 -8.41
C LEU A 342 -22.98 5.24 -8.78
N LEU A 343 -22.45 5.66 -9.93
CA LEU A 343 -22.59 7.03 -10.42
C LEU A 343 -24.03 7.34 -10.86
N ASP A 344 -24.71 6.38 -11.46
CA ASP A 344 -26.11 6.50 -11.87
C ASP A 344 -27.04 6.66 -10.66
N GLU A 345 -26.94 5.76 -9.68
CA GLU A 345 -27.74 5.82 -8.45
C GLU A 345 -27.54 7.12 -7.64
N THR A 346 -26.38 7.77 -7.79
CA THR A 346 -26.07 9.04 -7.12
C THR A 346 -26.37 10.27 -7.99
N GLY A 347 -26.80 10.09 -9.24
CA GLY A 347 -27.07 11.18 -10.18
C GLY A 347 -25.81 11.91 -10.67
N LEU A 348 -24.64 11.27 -10.60
CA LEU A 348 -23.33 11.87 -10.89
C LEU A 348 -22.74 11.45 -12.23
N LEU A 349 -23.50 10.78 -13.10
CA LEU A 349 -23.05 10.47 -14.47
C LEU A 349 -22.64 11.72 -15.26
N GLY A 350 -23.29 12.87 -15.03
CA GLY A 350 -23.02 14.15 -15.70
C GLY A 350 -22.10 15.11 -14.93
N CYS A 351 -21.48 14.71 -13.81
CA CYS A 351 -20.72 15.62 -12.95
C CYS A 351 -19.34 16.01 -13.50
N LYS A 352 -18.70 17.07 -13.01
CA LYS A 352 -17.31 17.38 -13.39
C LYS A 352 -16.35 16.38 -12.73
N PRO A 353 -15.48 15.68 -13.48
CA PRO A 353 -14.54 14.75 -12.87
C PRO A 353 -13.51 15.47 -12.00
N SER A 354 -13.02 14.78 -10.97
CA SER A 354 -11.91 15.25 -10.14
C SER A 354 -10.64 14.49 -10.50
N SER A 355 -9.48 15.15 -10.45
CA SER A 355 -8.17 14.52 -10.69
C SER A 355 -7.63 13.80 -9.45
N VAL A 356 -8.18 14.06 -8.26
CA VAL A 356 -7.74 13.44 -7.00
C VAL A 356 -8.94 12.96 -6.18
N PRO A 357 -8.84 11.80 -5.51
CA PRO A 357 -9.93 11.25 -4.70
C PRO A 357 -10.19 12.07 -3.44
N MET A 358 -9.16 12.70 -2.87
CA MET A 358 -9.25 13.54 -1.69
C MET A 358 -8.20 14.64 -1.76
N ASP A 359 -8.49 15.80 -1.18
CA ASP A 359 -7.51 16.87 -1.03
C ASP A 359 -6.59 16.56 0.16
N PRO A 360 -5.27 16.45 -0.03
CA PRO A 360 -4.35 16.11 1.06
C PRO A 360 -4.23 17.21 2.13
N SER A 361 -4.52 18.47 1.76
CA SER A 361 -4.49 19.59 2.71
C SER A 361 -5.69 19.60 3.66
N VAL A 362 -6.77 18.90 3.30
CA VAL A 362 -8.01 18.89 4.04
C VAL A 362 -7.96 17.82 5.13
N THR A 363 -8.07 18.29 6.37
CA THR A 363 -8.14 17.41 7.54
C THR A 363 -9.58 17.34 8.07
N PHE A 364 -10.11 16.13 8.18
CA PHE A 364 -11.44 15.88 8.75
C PHE A 364 -11.37 15.53 10.24
N SER A 365 -12.40 15.95 10.97
CA SER A 365 -12.64 15.71 12.39
C SER A 365 -14.14 15.45 12.61
N ALA A 366 -14.52 14.85 13.74
CA ALA A 366 -15.94 14.65 14.08
C ALA A 366 -16.75 15.97 14.14
N HIS A 367 -16.06 17.10 14.31
CA HIS A 367 -16.62 18.44 14.41
C HIS A 367 -16.41 19.29 13.15
N SER A 368 -15.93 18.69 12.05
CA SER A 368 -15.74 19.40 10.77
C SER A 368 -17.09 19.96 10.30
N GLY A 369 -17.15 21.29 10.12
CA GLY A 369 -18.38 22.08 10.12
C GLY A 369 -19.50 21.67 9.16
N GLY A 370 -20.65 22.31 9.35
CA GLY A 370 -21.91 22.05 8.66
C GLY A 370 -22.85 21.15 9.45
N ASP A 371 -24.07 21.03 8.94
CA ASP A 371 -25.16 20.29 9.57
C ASP A 371 -24.93 18.77 9.50
N PHE A 372 -25.61 18.04 10.38
CA PHE A 372 -25.69 16.59 10.29
C PHE A 372 -26.39 16.18 8.99
N VAL A 373 -25.91 15.09 8.41
CA VAL A 373 -26.50 14.51 7.20
C VAL A 373 -27.07 13.13 7.52
N ASP A 374 -27.91 12.59 6.64
CA ASP A 374 -28.51 11.27 6.85
C ASP A 374 -27.42 10.18 6.96
N ALA A 375 -27.24 9.67 8.17
CA ALA A 375 -26.29 8.61 8.49
C ALA A 375 -26.58 7.31 7.74
N LYS A 376 -27.85 7.04 7.38
CA LYS A 376 -28.21 5.82 6.62
C LYS A 376 -27.74 5.93 5.17
N ALA A 377 -28.06 7.03 4.48
CA ALA A 377 -27.58 7.29 3.13
C ALA A 377 -26.05 7.34 3.06
N TYR A 378 -25.40 8.01 4.01
CA TYR A 378 -23.94 8.09 4.09
C TYR A 378 -23.29 6.72 4.26
N ARG A 379 -23.76 5.91 5.22
CA ARG A 379 -23.25 4.54 5.45
C ARG A 379 -23.44 3.64 4.24
N ARG A 380 -24.59 3.72 3.57
CA ARG A 380 -24.83 2.98 2.33
C ARG A 380 -23.78 3.35 1.28
N LEU A 381 -23.52 4.64 1.08
CA LEU A 381 -22.57 5.12 0.08
C LEU A 381 -21.12 4.73 0.40
N ILE A 382 -20.69 4.88 1.66
CA ILE A 382 -19.37 4.42 2.12
C ILE A 382 -19.23 2.90 1.92
N GLY A 383 -20.26 2.11 2.25
CA GLY A 383 -20.24 0.66 2.03
C GLY A 383 -20.05 0.30 0.56
N ARG A 384 -20.71 1.02 -0.36
CA ARG A 384 -20.51 0.82 -1.81
C ARG A 384 -19.09 1.19 -2.25
N LEU A 385 -18.55 2.29 -1.74
CA LEU A 385 -17.17 2.69 -2.03
C LEU A 385 -16.14 1.72 -1.46
N MET A 386 -16.38 1.16 -0.27
CA MET A 386 -15.54 0.09 0.29
C MET A 386 -15.52 -1.14 -0.61
N TYR A 387 -16.67 -1.51 -1.21
CA TYR A 387 -16.71 -2.59 -2.18
C TYR A 387 -15.93 -2.29 -3.47
N LEU A 388 -15.87 -1.03 -3.89
CA LEU A 388 -15.09 -0.62 -5.06
C LEU A 388 -13.57 -0.67 -4.79
N GLN A 389 -13.13 -0.66 -3.52
CA GLN A 389 -11.72 -0.83 -3.15
C GLN A 389 -11.15 -2.19 -3.52
N ILE A 390 -11.96 -3.16 -3.97
CA ILE A 390 -11.46 -4.48 -4.37
C ILE A 390 -10.52 -4.35 -5.58
N THR A 391 -10.78 -3.46 -6.53
CA THR A 391 -9.86 -3.18 -7.64
C THR A 391 -9.26 -1.77 -7.60
N ARG A 392 -9.62 -0.96 -6.60
CA ARG A 392 -9.25 0.46 -6.49
C ARG A 392 -8.47 0.79 -5.22
N LEU A 393 -7.16 0.50 -5.24
CA LEU A 393 -6.24 0.92 -4.17
C LEU A 393 -6.21 2.44 -4.00
N ASP A 394 -6.29 3.18 -5.10
CA ASP A 394 -6.18 4.64 -5.19
C ASP A 394 -7.24 5.41 -4.38
N ILE A 395 -8.41 4.83 -4.12
CA ILE A 395 -9.46 5.43 -3.27
C ILE A 395 -9.44 4.90 -1.83
N SER A 396 -8.60 3.90 -1.53
CA SER A 396 -8.64 3.15 -0.26
C SER A 396 -8.45 4.05 0.96
N PHE A 397 -7.43 4.92 0.94
CA PHE A 397 -7.17 5.85 2.03
C PHE A 397 -8.33 6.82 2.28
N ALA A 398 -8.82 7.47 1.22
CA ALA A 398 -9.88 8.46 1.30
C ALA A 398 -11.19 7.88 1.87
N VAL A 399 -11.60 6.72 1.36
CA VAL A 399 -12.81 6.03 1.82
C VAL A 399 -12.64 5.52 3.25
N ASN A 400 -11.49 4.95 3.63
CA ASN A 400 -11.23 4.50 5.01
C ASN A 400 -11.08 5.66 6.00
N LYS A 401 -10.70 6.86 5.54
CA LYS A 401 -10.72 8.07 6.35
C LYS A 401 -12.17 8.50 6.63
N LEU A 402 -12.98 8.59 5.58
CA LEU A 402 -14.37 9.06 5.67
C LEU A 402 -15.31 8.07 6.36
N SER A 403 -14.99 6.77 6.32
CA SER A 403 -15.78 5.75 7.01
C SER A 403 -15.80 5.93 8.54
N GLN A 404 -14.80 6.62 9.10
CA GLN A 404 -14.71 6.90 10.54
C GLN A 404 -15.85 7.80 11.05
N PHE A 405 -16.51 8.54 10.16
CA PHE A 405 -17.61 9.46 10.49
C PHE A 405 -19.00 8.85 10.20
N SER A 406 -19.08 7.54 10.01
CA SER A 406 -20.31 6.83 9.64
C SER A 406 -21.43 6.90 10.70
N GLU A 407 -21.08 7.14 11.96
CA GLU A 407 -22.04 7.25 13.06
C GLU A 407 -22.78 8.60 13.02
N ALA A 408 -22.02 9.69 12.89
CA ALA A 408 -22.55 11.06 12.91
C ALA A 408 -21.91 11.89 11.78
N PRO A 409 -22.24 11.62 10.50
CA PRO A 409 -21.67 12.34 9.38
C PRO A 409 -22.21 13.77 9.31
N ARG A 410 -21.40 14.66 8.74
CA ARG A 410 -21.69 16.09 8.56
C ARG A 410 -21.55 16.46 7.10
N LEU A 411 -22.03 17.65 6.73
CA LEU A 411 -22.00 18.14 5.36
C LEU A 411 -20.59 18.10 4.74
N ALA A 412 -19.55 18.48 5.49
CA ALA A 412 -18.16 18.41 5.03
C ALA A 412 -17.72 16.97 4.66
N HIS A 413 -18.16 15.97 5.44
CA HIS A 413 -17.88 14.56 5.16
C HIS A 413 -18.60 14.10 3.90
N GLN A 414 -19.87 14.48 3.73
CA GLN A 414 -20.64 14.13 2.54
C GLN A 414 -20.05 14.74 1.27
N GLN A 415 -19.62 16.01 1.32
CA GLN A 415 -18.95 16.67 0.20
C GLN A 415 -17.64 15.97 -0.20
N ALA A 416 -16.88 15.48 0.78
CA ALA A 416 -15.67 14.70 0.52
C ALA A 416 -15.99 13.35 -0.14
N VAL A 417 -17.06 12.67 0.26
CA VAL A 417 -17.54 11.46 -0.40
C VAL A 417 -17.96 11.75 -1.85
N MET A 418 -18.64 12.87 -2.11
CA MET A 418 -19.01 13.28 -3.47
C MET A 418 -17.76 13.56 -4.34
N LYS A 419 -16.69 14.11 -3.77
CA LYS A 419 -15.41 14.30 -4.48
C LYS A 419 -14.80 12.96 -4.92
N ILE A 420 -14.89 11.91 -4.11
CA ILE A 420 -14.46 10.55 -4.50
C ILE A 420 -15.26 10.05 -5.70
N LEU A 421 -16.57 10.29 -5.73
CA LEU A 421 -17.42 9.92 -6.87
C LEU A 421 -17.05 10.70 -8.15
N HIS A 422 -16.74 11.99 -8.03
CA HIS A 422 -16.22 12.79 -9.15
C HIS A 422 -14.88 12.23 -9.65
N TYR A 423 -14.02 11.75 -8.76
CA TYR A 423 -12.77 11.09 -9.16
C TYR A 423 -13.01 9.74 -9.86
N ILE A 424 -13.94 8.93 -9.35
CA ILE A 424 -14.35 7.66 -9.98
C ILE A 424 -14.88 7.89 -11.39
N LYS A 425 -15.66 8.96 -11.61
CA LYS A 425 -16.13 9.34 -12.94
C LYS A 425 -14.99 9.52 -13.95
N GLY A 426 -13.86 10.10 -13.55
CA GLY A 426 -12.70 10.24 -14.43
C GLY A 426 -11.94 8.93 -14.68
N THR A 427 -12.24 7.87 -13.92
CA THR A 427 -11.42 6.65 -13.81
C THR A 427 -12.27 5.38 -13.75
N VAL A 428 -13.45 5.36 -14.39
CA VAL A 428 -14.46 4.29 -14.22
C VAL A 428 -13.92 2.91 -14.60
N GLY A 429 -13.08 2.83 -15.63
CA GLY A 429 -12.46 1.57 -16.09
C GLY A 429 -11.16 1.19 -15.36
N GLN A 430 -10.74 1.96 -14.35
CA GLN A 430 -9.49 1.67 -13.63
C GLN A 430 -9.60 0.34 -12.88
N GLY A 431 -8.54 -0.48 -12.99
CA GLY A 431 -8.47 -1.80 -12.40
C GLY A 431 -7.03 -2.25 -12.14
N LEU A 432 -6.86 -3.56 -11.98
CA LEU A 432 -5.58 -4.23 -11.77
C LEU A 432 -5.17 -4.97 -13.03
N PHE A 433 -3.87 -5.08 -13.26
CA PHE A 433 -3.31 -5.91 -14.32
C PHE A 433 -2.30 -6.90 -13.72
N TYR A 434 -2.47 -8.16 -14.06
CA TYR A 434 -1.61 -9.27 -13.64
C TYR A 434 -0.88 -9.81 -14.86
N SER A 435 0.42 -9.52 -14.95
CA SER A 435 1.26 -9.87 -16.08
C SER A 435 1.57 -11.37 -16.12
N SER A 436 1.59 -11.95 -17.32
CA SER A 436 2.08 -13.32 -17.53
C SER A 436 3.59 -13.45 -17.36
N GLN A 437 4.32 -12.34 -17.37
CA GLN A 437 5.78 -12.28 -17.18
C GLN A 437 6.18 -11.97 -15.73
N ALA A 438 5.23 -11.91 -14.79
CA ALA A 438 5.53 -11.61 -13.41
C ALA A 438 6.35 -12.75 -12.76
N GLU A 439 7.35 -12.37 -11.96
CA GLU A 439 8.15 -13.34 -11.21
C GLU A 439 7.39 -13.88 -9.99
N MET A 440 7.68 -15.13 -9.61
CA MET A 440 7.16 -15.78 -8.39
C MET A 440 7.87 -15.30 -7.11
N GLN A 441 7.87 -13.99 -6.89
CA GLN A 441 8.43 -13.35 -5.70
C GLN A 441 7.36 -12.53 -4.97
N LEU A 442 7.23 -12.72 -3.66
CA LEU A 442 6.35 -11.91 -2.82
C LEU A 442 7.11 -10.66 -2.33
N GLN A 443 6.55 -9.48 -2.60
CA GLN A 443 7.06 -8.19 -2.16
C GLN A 443 6.00 -7.47 -1.33
N VAL A 444 6.39 -6.93 -0.18
CA VAL A 444 5.49 -6.29 0.78
C VAL A 444 6.01 -4.91 1.13
N PHE A 445 5.16 -3.91 0.98
CA PHE A 445 5.43 -2.52 1.37
C PHE A 445 4.57 -2.18 2.58
N SER A 446 5.18 -1.63 3.62
CA SER A 446 4.51 -1.16 4.84
C SER A 446 4.84 0.31 5.11
N ASP A 447 3.84 1.05 5.57
CA ASP A 447 3.95 2.49 5.90
C ASP A 447 2.94 2.89 6.99
N ALA A 448 3.24 3.93 7.77
CA ALA A 448 2.37 4.48 8.80
C ALA A 448 2.36 6.03 8.86
N SER A 449 1.18 6.61 8.66
CA SER A 449 0.96 8.03 8.91
C SER A 449 0.76 8.30 10.41
N PHE A 450 1.83 8.74 11.09
CA PHE A 450 1.89 9.05 12.52
C PHE A 450 0.83 10.09 12.94
N GLN A 451 0.03 9.75 13.97
CA GLN A 451 -1.01 10.62 14.56
C GLN A 451 -1.96 11.31 13.54
N SER A 452 -2.20 10.67 12.40
CA SER A 452 -3.01 11.20 11.30
C SER A 452 -4.50 11.44 11.63
N CYS A 453 -5.02 10.87 12.70
CA CYS A 453 -6.36 11.17 13.21
C CYS A 453 -6.32 12.36 14.20
N LYS A 454 -6.91 13.50 13.85
CA LYS A 454 -6.97 14.68 14.73
C LYS A 454 -7.74 14.42 16.02
N ASP A 455 -8.83 13.65 15.95
CA ASP A 455 -9.72 13.41 17.09
C ASP A 455 -9.08 12.46 18.12
N THR A 456 -8.50 11.34 17.66
CA THR A 456 -7.99 10.30 18.57
C THR A 456 -6.48 10.27 18.69
N ARG A 457 -5.75 11.08 17.91
CA ARG A 457 -4.27 11.02 17.75
C ARG A 457 -3.72 9.65 17.34
N ARG A 458 -4.58 8.76 16.84
CA ARG A 458 -4.16 7.43 16.38
C ARG A 458 -3.58 7.53 14.98
N SER A 459 -2.53 6.78 14.73
CA SER A 459 -1.87 6.66 13.42
C SER A 459 -2.72 5.85 12.44
N THR A 460 -2.41 5.92 11.15
CA THR A 460 -3.04 5.10 10.11
C THR A 460 -1.94 4.26 9.47
N ASN A 461 -2.08 2.94 9.49
CA ASN A 461 -1.14 2.06 8.80
C ASN A 461 -1.68 1.66 7.42
N GLY A 462 -0.75 1.36 6.51
CA GLY A 462 -1.04 0.83 5.20
C GLY A 462 -0.06 -0.25 4.81
N TYR A 463 -0.51 -1.18 3.96
CA TYR A 463 0.38 -2.10 3.27
C TYR A 463 -0.10 -2.36 1.84
N CYS A 464 0.84 -2.73 0.97
CA CYS A 464 0.60 -3.29 -0.36
C CYS A 464 1.48 -4.53 -0.56
N MET A 465 0.91 -5.60 -1.11
CA MET A 465 1.59 -6.86 -1.35
C MET A 465 1.47 -7.26 -2.82
N PHE A 466 2.61 -7.54 -3.42
CA PHE A 466 2.75 -7.87 -4.84
C PHE A 466 3.32 -9.28 -5.00
N LEU A 467 2.79 -10.02 -5.97
CA LEU A 467 3.43 -11.20 -6.54
C LEU A 467 4.09 -10.79 -7.87
N GLY A 468 5.41 -10.63 -7.85
CA GLY A 468 6.14 -9.95 -8.91
C GLY A 468 5.60 -8.52 -9.07
N THR A 469 5.07 -8.20 -10.24
CA THR A 469 4.42 -6.89 -10.51
C THR A 469 2.91 -6.86 -10.20
N SER A 470 2.32 -7.99 -9.79
CA SER A 470 0.87 -8.13 -9.62
C SER A 470 0.42 -7.78 -8.20
N LEU A 471 -0.36 -6.71 -8.02
CA LEU A 471 -0.91 -6.31 -6.71
C LEU A 471 -2.03 -7.26 -6.25
N ILE A 472 -1.77 -8.05 -5.21
CA ILE A 472 -2.68 -9.11 -4.73
C ILE A 472 -3.37 -8.80 -3.40
N SER A 473 -2.73 -8.03 -2.49
CA SER A 473 -3.33 -7.64 -1.20
C SER A 473 -2.95 -6.20 -0.84
N TRP A 474 -3.86 -5.47 -0.21
CA TRP A 474 -3.59 -4.14 0.32
C TRP A 474 -4.58 -3.76 1.40
N LYS A 475 -4.20 -2.79 2.23
CA LYS A 475 -5.09 -2.27 3.27
C LYS A 475 -4.66 -0.88 3.70
N SER A 476 -5.62 -0.07 4.13
CA SER A 476 -5.39 1.18 4.86
C SER A 476 -6.31 1.18 6.08
N LYS A 477 -5.76 1.31 7.28
CA LYS A 477 -6.54 1.17 8.52
C LYS A 477 -6.01 2.10 9.61
N LYS A 478 -6.93 2.70 10.37
CA LYS A 478 -6.58 3.42 11.59
C LYS A 478 -6.09 2.43 12.66
N GLN A 479 -4.94 2.70 13.28
CA GLN A 479 -4.40 1.90 14.37
C GLN A 479 -5.36 1.94 15.57
N GLN A 480 -5.42 0.85 16.33
CA GLN A 480 -6.30 0.75 17.51
C GLN A 480 -5.77 1.51 18.70
N VAL A 481 -4.45 1.68 18.79
CA VAL A 481 -3.75 2.34 19.89
C VAL A 481 -3.03 3.58 19.35
N VAL A 482 -2.81 4.57 20.23
CA VAL A 482 -2.02 5.76 19.91
C VAL A 482 -0.55 5.41 20.00
N SER A 483 0.19 5.59 18.91
CA SER A 483 1.64 5.47 18.90
C SER A 483 2.27 6.73 19.52
N LYS A 484 3.31 6.55 20.34
CA LYS A 484 4.04 7.65 20.99
C LYS A 484 5.16 8.22 20.13
N SER A 485 5.59 7.49 19.11
CA SER A 485 6.60 7.93 18.13
C SER A 485 6.26 7.44 16.72
N SER A 486 6.88 8.05 15.70
CA SER A 486 6.79 7.56 14.32
C SER A 486 7.34 6.15 14.19
N ALA A 487 8.48 5.85 14.84
CA ALA A 487 9.06 4.51 14.86
C ALA A 487 8.10 3.45 15.46
N GLU A 488 7.34 3.78 16.51
CA GLU A 488 6.31 2.88 17.04
C GLU A 488 5.15 2.69 16.05
N ALA A 489 4.70 3.76 15.39
CA ALA A 489 3.64 3.68 14.40
C ALA A 489 4.03 2.78 13.23
N GLU A 490 5.26 2.93 12.72
CA GLU A 490 5.84 2.13 11.64
C GLU A 490 6.06 0.69 12.05
N TYR A 491 6.56 0.45 13.27
CA TYR A 491 6.70 -0.91 13.78
C TYR A 491 5.35 -1.63 13.95
N ARG A 492 4.30 -0.91 14.36
CA ARG A 492 2.92 -1.42 14.37
C ARG A 492 2.39 -1.69 12.95
N ALA A 493 2.78 -0.88 11.95
CA ALA A 493 2.44 -1.14 10.56
C ALA A 493 3.15 -2.39 10.02
N LEU A 494 4.44 -2.56 10.32
CA LEU A 494 5.19 -3.78 10.02
C LEU A 494 4.50 -5.01 10.60
N SER A 495 4.10 -4.99 11.87
CA SER A 495 3.34 -6.09 12.49
C SER A 495 2.07 -6.43 11.72
N PHE A 496 1.32 -5.40 11.31
CA PHE A 496 0.09 -5.57 10.56
C PHE A 496 0.33 -6.15 9.15
N ALA A 497 1.39 -5.73 8.47
CA ALA A 497 1.79 -6.27 7.17
C ALA A 497 2.32 -7.71 7.31
N THR A 498 3.10 -8.00 8.35
CA THR A 498 3.64 -9.35 8.60
C THR A 498 2.53 -10.37 8.84
N ASP A 499 1.45 -10.03 9.55
CA ASP A 499 0.31 -10.95 9.75
C ASP A 499 -0.27 -11.46 8.41
N GLU A 500 -0.54 -10.54 7.48
CA GLU A 500 -1.09 -10.88 6.17
C GLU A 500 -0.06 -11.60 5.28
N MET A 501 1.22 -11.20 5.35
CA MET A 501 2.31 -11.82 4.60
C MET A 501 2.47 -13.30 5.00
N MET A 502 2.38 -13.59 6.30
CA MET A 502 2.51 -14.94 6.83
C MET A 502 1.33 -15.83 6.42
N TRP A 503 0.12 -15.26 6.37
CA TRP A 503 -1.04 -15.97 5.82
C TRP A 503 -0.82 -16.30 4.34
N LEU A 504 -0.35 -15.35 3.52
CA LEU A 504 -0.03 -15.60 2.10
C LEU A 504 1.06 -16.66 1.94
N ALA A 505 2.14 -16.57 2.72
CA ALA A 505 3.24 -17.52 2.68
C ALA A 505 2.79 -18.95 3.04
N GLN A 506 1.94 -19.10 4.06
CA GLN A 506 1.32 -20.38 4.37
C GLN A 506 0.46 -20.87 3.21
N PHE A 507 -0.31 -19.98 2.58
CA PHE A 507 -1.17 -20.35 1.47
C PHE A 507 -0.37 -20.81 0.25
N PHE A 508 0.76 -20.16 -0.10
CA PHE A 508 1.66 -20.63 -1.16
C PHE A 508 2.22 -22.04 -0.90
N ARG A 509 2.51 -22.38 0.37
CA ARG A 509 2.94 -23.73 0.74
C ARG A 509 1.85 -24.76 0.48
N GLU A 510 0.60 -24.44 0.82
CA GLU A 510 -0.55 -25.31 0.55
C GLU A 510 -0.79 -25.49 -0.97
N LEU A 511 -0.58 -24.42 -1.75
CA LEU A 511 -0.66 -24.47 -3.22
C LEU A 511 0.47 -25.29 -3.86
N GLN A 512 1.49 -25.71 -3.11
CA GLN A 512 2.70 -26.37 -3.64
C GLN A 512 3.40 -25.56 -4.74
N LEU A 513 3.27 -24.24 -4.68
CA LEU A 513 3.91 -23.28 -5.59
C LEU A 513 4.91 -22.46 -4.78
N PRO A 514 6.14 -22.98 -4.56
CA PRO A 514 7.13 -22.29 -3.75
C PRO A 514 7.53 -20.96 -4.41
N LEU A 515 7.70 -19.94 -3.58
CA LEU A 515 8.25 -18.67 -4.02
C LEU A 515 9.70 -18.90 -4.49
N SER A 516 10.05 -18.40 -5.68
CA SER A 516 11.37 -18.60 -6.29
C SER A 516 12.46 -17.76 -5.61
N LYS A 517 12.06 -16.72 -4.89
CA LYS A 517 12.93 -15.78 -4.16
C LYS A 517 12.42 -15.55 -2.74
N PRO A 518 13.29 -15.16 -1.80
CA PRO A 518 12.91 -14.65 -0.49
C PRO A 518 11.83 -13.56 -0.58
N THR A 519 10.93 -13.54 0.40
CA THR A 519 9.93 -12.46 0.50
C THR A 519 10.62 -11.18 0.93
N LEU A 520 10.34 -10.04 0.29
CA LEU A 520 10.93 -8.76 0.66
C LEU A 520 9.91 -7.92 1.44
N LEU A 521 10.30 -7.39 2.60
CA LEU A 521 9.46 -6.51 3.43
C LEU A 521 10.11 -5.13 3.54
N PHE A 522 9.53 -4.15 2.85
CA PHE A 522 10.00 -2.78 2.76
C PHE A 522 9.33 -1.88 3.80
N CYS A 523 10.15 -1.03 4.43
CA CYS A 523 9.73 0.03 5.34
C CYS A 523 10.72 1.20 5.20
N ASP A 524 10.25 2.43 5.29
CA ASP A 524 11.09 3.64 5.18
C ASP A 524 11.75 4.04 6.51
N ASN A 525 11.25 3.50 7.62
CA ASN A 525 11.71 3.87 8.95
C ASN A 525 12.82 2.94 9.45
N THR A 526 14.05 3.44 9.35
CA THR A 526 15.27 2.74 9.80
C THR A 526 15.20 2.33 11.27
N ALA A 527 14.58 3.14 12.15
CA ALA A 527 14.44 2.77 13.55
C ALA A 527 13.49 1.58 13.74
N ALA A 528 12.37 1.54 13.01
CA ALA A 528 11.47 0.38 13.02
C ALA A 528 12.14 -0.88 12.46
N ILE A 529 12.95 -0.76 11.40
CA ILE A 529 13.75 -1.87 10.85
C ILE A 529 14.76 -2.38 11.88
N HIS A 530 15.49 -1.49 12.57
CA HIS A 530 16.43 -1.89 13.61
C HIS A 530 15.74 -2.58 14.79
N ILE A 531 14.56 -2.10 15.19
CA ILE A 531 13.72 -2.75 16.21
C ILE A 531 13.31 -4.15 15.73
N ALA A 532 12.94 -4.33 14.46
CA ALA A 532 12.53 -5.62 13.91
C ALA A 532 13.67 -6.64 13.76
N THR A 533 14.90 -6.18 13.51
CA THR A 533 16.07 -7.03 13.20
C THR A 533 16.96 -7.36 14.39
N ASN A 534 16.96 -6.56 15.47
CA ASN A 534 17.90 -6.71 16.58
C ASN A 534 17.22 -7.08 17.91
N ALA A 535 17.62 -8.21 18.49
CA ALA A 535 17.06 -8.76 19.73
C ALA A 535 17.48 -7.99 21.01
N VAL A 536 18.52 -7.15 20.96
CA VAL A 536 19.14 -6.53 22.15
C VAL A 536 18.45 -5.23 22.61
N PHE A 537 17.57 -4.62 21.80
CA PHE A 537 16.91 -3.33 22.10
C PHE A 537 15.79 -3.37 23.16
N HIS A 538 15.71 -4.47 23.93
CA HIS A 538 14.59 -4.82 24.80
C HIS A 538 14.31 -3.85 25.96
N GLU A 539 15.33 -3.11 26.45
CA GLU A 539 15.14 -2.23 27.60
C GLU A 539 14.43 -0.90 27.28
N ARG A 540 14.57 -0.39 26.04
CA ARG A 540 14.03 0.94 25.65
C ARG A 540 12.65 0.88 24.98
N THR A 541 12.17 -0.31 24.59
CA THR A 541 10.90 -0.50 23.86
C THR A 541 9.87 -1.34 24.63
N LYS A 542 10.02 -1.52 25.96
CA LYS A 542 9.11 -2.35 26.78
C LYS A 542 7.62 -1.96 26.68
N HIS A 543 7.32 -0.69 26.38
CA HIS A 543 5.95 -0.21 26.19
C HIS A 543 5.31 -0.62 24.84
N ILE A 544 6.11 -1.13 23.90
CA ILE A 544 5.71 -1.67 22.60
C ILE A 544 5.60 -3.21 22.67
N GLU A 545 6.12 -3.82 23.74
CA GLU A 545 6.46 -5.23 23.87
C GLU A 545 5.26 -6.18 23.73
N SER A 546 4.11 -5.84 24.33
CA SER A 546 2.97 -6.76 24.39
C SER A 546 2.13 -6.83 23.10
N ASP A 547 2.24 -5.85 22.20
CA ASP A 547 1.34 -5.69 21.04
C ASP A 547 1.97 -6.11 19.69
N CYS A 548 3.30 -6.11 19.56
CA CYS A 548 3.97 -6.15 18.23
C CYS A 548 5.18 -7.09 18.12
N HIS A 549 5.47 -7.89 19.16
CA HIS A 549 6.59 -8.84 19.13
C HIS A 549 6.42 -10.03 18.17
N SER A 550 5.23 -10.22 17.59
CA SER A 550 5.00 -11.23 16.56
C SER A 550 5.93 -11.06 15.34
N VAL A 551 6.32 -9.83 14.99
CA VAL A 551 7.28 -9.56 13.90
C VAL A 551 8.64 -10.19 14.19
N ARG A 552 9.10 -10.09 15.45
CA ARG A 552 10.40 -10.62 15.90
C ARG A 552 10.38 -12.13 16.08
N GLU A 553 9.34 -12.65 16.74
CA GLU A 553 9.21 -14.10 16.91
C GLU A 553 9.13 -14.79 15.56
N ARG A 554 8.41 -14.22 14.60
CA ARG A 554 8.31 -14.77 13.25
C ARG A 554 9.54 -14.54 12.38
N SER A 555 10.44 -13.63 12.75
CA SER A 555 11.75 -13.47 12.07
C SER A 555 12.80 -14.42 12.61
N VAL A 556 12.70 -14.79 13.89
CA VAL A 556 13.68 -15.65 14.57
C VAL A 556 13.27 -17.14 14.59
N TYR A 557 11.98 -17.48 14.66
CA TYR A 557 11.51 -18.86 14.88
C TYR A 557 11.03 -19.63 13.64
N GLN A 558 10.91 -19.02 12.45
CA GLN A 558 10.57 -19.76 11.22
C GLN A 558 11.76 -19.86 10.26
N ALA A 559 12.54 -20.92 10.44
CA ALA A 559 13.63 -21.35 9.55
C ALA A 559 13.18 -21.76 8.12
N THR A 560 11.95 -21.43 7.70
CA THR A 560 11.37 -21.84 6.40
C THR A 560 10.99 -20.65 5.50
N LEU A 561 10.95 -19.42 6.01
CA LEU A 561 10.69 -18.22 5.21
C LEU A 561 11.88 -17.28 5.34
N SER A 562 12.75 -17.30 4.33
CA SER A 562 13.76 -16.25 4.15
C SER A 562 13.02 -14.96 3.77
N TYR A 563 13.08 -13.95 4.63
CA TYR A 563 12.67 -12.60 4.29
C TYR A 563 13.64 -11.57 4.85
N SER A 564 13.84 -10.49 4.10
CA SER A 564 14.76 -9.41 4.48
C SER A 564 13.99 -8.11 4.65
N PHE A 565 14.41 -7.33 5.65
CA PHE A 565 14.00 -5.95 5.79
C PHE A 565 14.89 -5.08 4.91
N GLN A 566 14.29 -4.25 4.07
CA GLN A 566 15.01 -3.32 3.21
C GLN A 566 14.43 -1.91 3.36
N ALA A 567 15.33 -0.93 3.38
CA ALA A 567 14.97 0.47 3.21
C ALA A 567 14.63 0.73 1.73
N TYR A 568 13.80 1.73 1.45
CA TYR A 568 13.54 2.17 0.08
C TYR A 568 14.85 2.72 -0.54
N ASP A 569 15.18 2.26 -1.75
CA ASP A 569 16.19 2.90 -2.60
C ASP A 569 15.50 3.48 -3.85
N GLU A 570 15.76 4.74 -4.18
CA GLU A 570 15.16 5.44 -5.32
C GLU A 570 15.75 4.98 -6.68
N GLN A 571 16.79 4.14 -6.68
CA GLN A 571 17.48 3.67 -7.90
C GLN A 571 17.00 2.32 -8.46
N ASP A 572 16.10 1.59 -7.79
CA ASP A 572 15.52 0.38 -8.36
C ASP A 572 14.45 0.75 -9.40
N GLY A 573 14.70 0.40 -10.67
CA GLY A 573 13.82 0.67 -11.83
C GLY A 573 12.37 0.14 -11.75
N PHE A 574 11.97 -0.42 -10.61
CA PHE A 574 10.57 -0.70 -10.27
C PHE A 574 9.72 0.56 -10.04
N THR A 575 10.37 1.72 -9.82
CA THR A 575 9.72 3.04 -9.81
C THR A 575 9.04 3.40 -11.13
N GLU A 576 9.44 2.80 -12.25
CA GLU A 576 8.84 3.03 -13.57
C GLU A 576 7.48 2.33 -13.75
N TYR A 577 7.24 1.21 -13.05
CA TYR A 577 5.93 0.52 -13.00
C TYR A 577 4.95 1.14 -11.99
N LEU A 578 5.43 2.03 -11.12
CA LEU A 578 4.68 2.66 -10.03
C LEU A 578 4.08 4.05 -10.38
N SER A 579 4.02 4.45 -11.65
CA SER A 579 3.24 5.63 -12.10
C SER A 579 2.38 5.28 -13.32
N PRO A 580 1.04 5.49 -13.33
CA PRO A 580 0.29 6.65 -12.79
C PRO A 580 -0.63 6.36 -11.59
N ILE A 581 -0.66 5.13 -11.06
CA ILE A 581 -1.59 4.72 -9.98
C ILE A 581 -1.10 5.20 -8.59
N LEU A 582 0.22 5.39 -8.40
CA LEU A 582 0.81 5.87 -7.14
C LEU A 582 1.30 7.33 -7.16
N ARG A 583 1.29 8.03 -8.32
CA ARG A 583 1.68 9.46 -8.42
C ARG A 583 0.77 10.42 -7.64
N GLY A 584 -0.34 9.94 -7.08
CA GLY A 584 -1.27 10.74 -6.29
C GLY A 584 -1.43 10.36 -4.80
N THR A 585 -1.06 9.15 -4.36
CA THR A 585 -1.66 8.64 -3.09
C THR A 585 -0.71 7.95 -2.10
N ILE A 586 0.59 7.76 -2.36
CA ILE A 586 1.53 7.30 -1.30
C ILE A 586 2.80 8.17 -1.21
N MET A 587 3.28 8.80 -2.30
CA MET A 587 4.36 9.80 -2.22
C MET A 587 3.92 11.20 -1.73
N TYR A 588 2.62 11.46 -1.50
CA TYR A 588 2.12 12.77 -1.05
C TYR A 588 2.01 12.90 0.48
N ILE A 589 2.22 11.82 1.25
CA ILE A 589 2.10 11.88 2.73
C ILE A 589 3.46 12.12 3.42
N VAL A 590 4.60 11.91 2.74
CA VAL A 590 5.92 12.00 3.40
C VAL A 590 6.81 13.14 2.90
N SER A 591 6.64 13.70 1.70
CA SER A 591 7.40 14.91 1.31
C SER A 591 6.63 16.20 1.65
N MET A 592 7.05 16.78 2.77
CA MET A 592 7.19 18.22 3.02
C MET A 592 6.50 19.24 2.07
N PHE A 593 6.00 20.29 2.73
CA PHE A 593 5.63 21.63 2.23
C PHE A 593 4.17 21.73 1.77
N GLY A 594 3.31 22.52 2.42
CA GLY A 594 3.58 23.92 2.71
C GLY A 594 3.61 24.69 1.40
N LEU A 595 2.49 25.34 1.08
CA LEU A 595 2.19 26.18 -0.10
C LEU A 595 1.52 25.49 -1.28
N ALA A 596 0.48 26.21 -1.72
CA ALA A 596 -0.61 25.81 -2.58
C ALA A 596 -0.24 25.89 -4.07
N GLY A 597 -1.13 25.32 -4.90
CA GLY A 597 -1.01 25.30 -6.34
C GLY A 597 -1.04 26.66 -7.06
N LEU A 598 -0.97 26.54 -8.38
CA LEU A 598 -0.87 27.55 -9.45
C LEU A 598 0.52 28.12 -9.76
N GLU A 599 1.47 28.15 -8.83
CA GLU A 599 2.88 28.44 -9.16
C GLU A 599 3.59 27.26 -9.83
N ALA A 600 3.08 26.03 -9.63
CA ALA A 600 3.70 24.81 -10.15
C ALA A 600 3.74 24.74 -11.68
N LEU A 601 2.80 25.37 -12.40
CA LEU A 601 2.78 25.36 -13.87
C LEU A 601 3.78 26.37 -14.46
N ILE A 602 3.92 27.53 -13.82
CA ILE A 602 4.93 28.53 -14.20
C ILE A 602 6.31 28.03 -13.83
N CYS A 603 6.47 27.41 -12.65
CA CYS A 603 7.69 26.69 -12.28
C CYS A 603 7.96 25.50 -13.19
N PHE A 604 6.95 24.79 -13.73
CA PHE A 604 7.21 23.70 -14.69
C PHE A 604 7.73 24.24 -16.03
N ILE A 605 7.18 25.36 -16.51
CA ILE A 605 7.66 26.00 -17.74
C ILE A 605 9.05 26.61 -17.51
N PHE A 606 9.29 27.22 -16.34
CA PHE A 606 10.60 27.74 -15.95
C PHE A 606 11.62 26.63 -15.72
N LEU A 607 11.24 25.51 -15.11
CA LEU A 607 12.08 24.32 -14.90
C LEU A 607 12.32 23.55 -16.19
N PHE A 608 11.39 23.58 -17.15
CA PHE A 608 11.57 22.97 -18.47
C PHE A 608 12.50 23.82 -19.34
N LEU A 609 12.36 25.15 -19.31
CA LEU A 609 13.31 26.08 -19.96
C LEU A 609 14.67 26.08 -19.27
N PHE A 610 14.71 25.97 -17.94
CA PHE A 610 15.94 25.81 -17.16
C PHE A 610 16.57 24.45 -17.42
N SER A 611 15.78 23.36 -17.48
CA SER A 611 16.22 22.00 -17.84
C SER A 611 16.86 21.98 -19.23
N PHE A 612 16.22 22.61 -20.22
CA PHE A 612 16.73 22.70 -21.59
C PHE A 612 18.03 23.53 -21.68
N LEU A 613 18.20 24.53 -20.80
CA LEU A 613 19.46 25.29 -20.66
C LEU A 613 20.51 24.59 -19.76
N THR A 614 20.11 23.65 -18.90
CA THR A 614 21.00 22.85 -18.04
C THR A 614 21.36 21.48 -18.60
N SER A 615 20.79 21.06 -19.74
CA SER A 615 21.23 19.87 -20.50
C SER A 615 22.66 20.00 -21.07
N PHE A 616 23.37 21.10 -20.78
CA PHE A 616 24.83 21.25 -20.89
C PHE A 616 25.50 21.52 -19.54
N LYS A 617 25.18 20.78 -18.48
CA LYS A 617 26.08 20.66 -17.31
C LYS A 617 26.17 19.22 -16.82
N ALA A 618 27.40 18.71 -16.86
CA ALA A 618 27.80 17.42 -16.31
C ALA A 618 27.55 17.35 -14.79
N SER A 619 27.32 16.11 -14.35
CA SER A 619 27.08 15.68 -12.97
C SER A 619 28.07 16.26 -11.96
N ALA A 620 27.57 16.70 -10.80
CA ALA A 620 28.39 16.96 -9.61
C ALA A 620 27.69 16.39 -8.36
N GLN A 621 28.05 15.16 -7.99
CA GLN A 621 27.87 14.67 -6.61
C GLN A 621 28.87 15.39 -5.67
N ASN A 622 28.51 15.53 -4.40
CA ASN A 622 29.42 16.07 -3.39
C ASN A 622 30.60 15.10 -3.13
N PRO A 623 31.85 15.58 -2.98
CA PRO A 623 33.04 14.73 -2.76
C PRO A 623 32.98 13.96 -1.44
N PHE A 624 33.48 12.73 -1.41
CA PHE A 624 33.42 11.87 -0.22
C PHE A 624 34.60 12.13 0.74
N TYR A 625 34.31 12.67 1.92
CA TYR A 625 35.32 12.97 2.94
C TYR A 625 35.82 11.72 3.66
N LEU A 626 37.14 11.55 3.81
CA LEU A 626 37.75 10.40 4.49
C LEU A 626 38.34 10.75 5.86
N ASN A 627 39.28 11.70 5.90
CA ASN A 627 39.94 12.12 7.14
C ASN A 627 40.67 13.45 6.96
N HIS A 628 41.18 14.03 8.06
CA HIS A 628 42.17 15.09 8.02
C HIS A 628 43.19 14.94 9.16
N ASP A 629 44.34 15.58 9.01
CA ASP A 629 45.35 15.72 10.07
C ASP A 629 45.64 17.22 10.29
N CYS A 630 45.42 17.70 11.51
CA CYS A 630 45.73 19.07 11.95
C CYS A 630 46.71 19.01 13.14
N PRO A 631 48.03 18.89 12.92
CA PRO A 631 48.98 18.83 14.02
C PRO A 631 48.99 20.12 14.86
N ASN A 632 48.70 20.00 16.16
CA ASN A 632 48.63 21.12 17.12
C ASN A 632 49.99 21.72 17.53
N ARG A 633 51.06 21.46 16.76
CA ARG A 633 52.42 21.90 17.09
C ARG A 633 52.65 23.38 16.81
N THR A 634 51.93 23.95 15.85
CA THR A 634 52.08 25.34 15.41
C THR A 634 50.73 25.93 15.06
N THR A 635 50.34 27.03 15.70
CA THR A 635 49.05 27.71 15.49
C THR A 635 49.22 29.15 15.02
N TYR A 636 48.17 29.74 14.46
CA TYR A 636 48.10 31.14 14.04
C TYR A 636 46.80 31.80 14.52
N SER A 637 46.79 33.12 14.69
CA SER A 637 45.58 33.87 15.05
C SER A 637 44.77 34.27 13.81
N SER A 638 43.44 34.30 13.91
CA SER A 638 42.52 34.53 12.78
C SER A 638 42.69 35.86 12.02
N ASN A 639 43.43 36.82 12.60
CA ASN A 639 43.75 38.13 12.01
C ASN A 639 45.26 38.30 11.69
N SER A 640 46.06 37.22 11.77
CA SER A 640 47.49 37.27 11.44
C SER A 640 47.75 37.37 9.94
N THR A 641 48.92 37.88 9.57
CA THR A 641 49.43 37.87 8.18
C THR A 641 49.40 36.46 7.58
N TYR A 642 49.71 35.43 8.38
CA TYR A 642 49.62 34.03 7.98
C TYR A 642 48.18 33.62 7.60
N SER A 643 47.18 34.04 8.37
CA SER A 643 45.76 33.75 8.05
C SER A 643 45.36 34.35 6.70
N THR A 644 45.78 35.59 6.42
CA THR A 644 45.52 36.26 5.14
C THR A 644 46.23 35.56 3.98
N ASN A 645 47.48 35.14 4.18
CA ASN A 645 48.24 34.39 3.19
C ASN A 645 47.61 33.01 2.91
N LEU A 646 47.12 32.32 3.95
CA LEU A 646 46.43 31.03 3.81
C LEU A 646 45.12 31.17 3.03
N LYS A 647 44.28 32.17 3.36
CA LYS A 647 43.04 32.44 2.62
C LYS A 647 43.32 32.77 1.15
N THR A 648 44.36 33.57 0.88
CA THR A 648 44.81 33.87 -0.49
C THR A 648 45.20 32.59 -1.24
N LEU A 649 46.01 31.73 -0.62
CA LEU A 649 46.43 30.46 -1.21
C LEU A 649 45.25 29.53 -1.50
N LEU A 650 44.35 29.35 -0.54
CA LEU A 650 43.16 28.52 -0.68
C LEU A 650 42.22 29.03 -1.78
N SER A 651 42.02 30.35 -1.86
CA SER A 651 41.23 30.96 -2.95
C SER A 651 41.84 30.73 -4.33
N SER A 652 43.18 30.66 -4.42
CA SER A 652 43.87 30.34 -5.67
C SER A 652 43.63 28.89 -6.11
N PHE A 653 43.55 27.95 -5.18
CA PHE A 653 43.22 26.54 -5.48
C PHE A 653 41.77 26.31 -5.85
N ALA A 654 40.85 27.17 -5.40
CA ALA A 654 39.45 27.15 -5.83
C ALA A 654 39.18 27.98 -7.11
N SER A 655 40.23 28.56 -7.71
CA SER A 655 40.08 29.42 -8.88
C SER A 655 39.94 28.59 -10.17
N ARG A 656 39.20 29.13 -11.14
CA ARG A 656 39.03 28.49 -12.47
C ARG A 656 40.33 28.32 -13.27
N ASN A 657 41.41 28.99 -12.87
CA ASN A 657 42.72 28.94 -13.52
C ASN A 657 43.66 27.92 -12.85
N ALA A 658 43.21 27.21 -11.82
CA ALA A 658 43.98 26.13 -11.21
C ALA A 658 44.16 24.95 -12.18
N SER A 659 45.26 24.22 -12.03
CA SER A 659 45.67 23.16 -12.96
C SER A 659 44.86 21.86 -12.80
N TYR A 660 43.54 21.93 -12.93
CA TYR A 660 42.66 20.76 -12.82
C TYR A 660 42.81 19.79 -13.99
N SER A 661 43.28 20.25 -15.15
CA SER A 661 43.61 19.40 -16.30
C SER A 661 44.74 18.41 -16.01
N THR A 662 45.70 18.79 -15.17
CA THR A 662 46.78 17.92 -14.71
C THR A 662 46.45 17.21 -13.40
N GLY A 663 45.42 17.68 -12.68
CA GLY A 663 44.98 17.15 -11.39
C GLY A 663 45.94 17.47 -10.24
N PHE A 664 46.88 18.40 -10.42
CA PHE A 664 47.88 18.76 -9.42
C PHE A 664 48.34 20.20 -9.56
N GLN A 665 48.44 20.91 -8.44
CA GLN A 665 49.02 22.25 -8.39
C GLN A 665 49.68 22.47 -7.03
N ASN A 666 50.80 23.20 -7.02
CA ASN A 666 51.43 23.71 -5.80
C ASN A 666 51.61 25.23 -5.90
N ILE A 667 51.43 25.94 -4.78
CA ILE A 667 51.49 27.40 -4.71
C ILE A 667 52.18 27.80 -3.40
N ARG A 668 52.84 28.96 -3.42
CA ARG A 668 53.35 29.65 -2.23
C ARG A 668 52.70 31.02 -2.12
N ALA A 669 52.24 31.38 -0.93
CA ALA A 669 51.68 32.70 -0.64
C ALA A 669 52.42 33.36 0.53
N GLY A 670 52.76 34.65 0.38
CA GLY A 670 53.45 35.44 1.40
C GLY A 670 54.97 35.26 1.45
N GLN A 671 55.60 35.99 2.37
CA GLN A 671 57.05 35.98 2.64
C GLN A 671 57.33 35.45 4.06
N THR A 672 58.57 35.03 4.33
CA THR A 672 58.98 34.61 5.69
C THR A 672 58.87 35.76 6.69
N PRO A 673 58.33 35.54 7.91
CA PRO A 673 58.01 34.25 8.54
C PRO A 673 56.58 33.71 8.31
N ASP A 674 55.71 34.45 7.61
CA ASP A 674 54.28 34.13 7.43
C ASP A 674 53.94 33.46 6.09
N ARG A 675 54.94 32.84 5.45
CA ARG A 675 54.77 32.14 4.18
C ARG A 675 53.93 30.87 4.37
N VAL A 676 53.03 30.61 3.43
CA VAL A 676 52.23 29.38 3.33
C VAL A 676 52.61 28.65 2.05
N THR A 677 52.95 27.38 2.17
CA THR A 677 53.12 26.46 1.04
C THR A 677 51.91 25.54 1.01
N GLY A 678 51.35 25.29 -0.16
CA GLY A 678 50.23 24.36 -0.31
C GLY A 678 50.25 23.61 -1.62
N LEU A 679 49.51 22.52 -1.68
CA LEU A 679 49.21 21.77 -2.90
C LEU A 679 47.85 21.10 -2.82
N PHE A 680 47.30 20.77 -3.99
CA PHE A 680 46.25 19.74 -4.10
C PHE A 680 46.70 18.65 -5.07
N LEU A 681 46.18 17.43 -4.87
CA LEU A 681 46.35 16.29 -5.76
C LEU A 681 45.01 15.58 -5.92
N CYS A 682 44.51 15.50 -7.15
CA CYS A 682 43.33 14.71 -7.52
C CYS A 682 43.74 13.31 -7.98
N ARG A 683 42.85 12.35 -7.78
CA ARG A 683 43.05 10.98 -8.26
C ARG A 683 43.15 10.94 -9.79
N GLY A 684 44.07 10.15 -10.32
CA GLY A 684 44.46 10.21 -11.73
C GLY A 684 43.40 9.79 -12.75
N ASP A 685 42.36 9.06 -12.35
CA ASP A 685 41.25 8.61 -13.20
C ASP A 685 40.08 9.63 -13.27
N LEU A 686 40.20 10.79 -12.63
CA LEU A 686 39.12 11.77 -12.54
C LEU A 686 39.16 12.82 -13.64
N SER A 687 37.97 13.30 -14.05
CA SER A 687 37.85 14.43 -14.98
C SER A 687 38.27 15.75 -14.29
N PRO A 688 38.69 16.77 -15.06
CA PRO A 688 39.02 18.09 -14.51
C PRO A 688 37.85 18.73 -13.73
N GLU A 689 36.61 18.41 -14.10
CA GLU A 689 35.40 18.91 -13.44
C GLU A 689 35.22 18.29 -12.05
N VAL A 690 35.37 16.96 -11.94
CA VAL A 690 35.29 16.26 -10.64
C VAL A 690 36.43 16.69 -9.73
N CYS A 691 37.63 16.84 -10.28
CA CYS A 691 38.79 17.37 -9.55
C CYS A 691 38.55 18.79 -9.03
N SER A 692 38.05 19.69 -9.88
CA SER A 692 37.71 21.07 -9.50
C SER A 692 36.69 21.14 -8.37
N ASN A 693 35.62 20.34 -8.48
CA ASN A 693 34.59 20.26 -7.45
C ASN A 693 35.16 19.75 -6.11
N CYS A 694 36.00 18.70 -6.12
CA CYS A 694 36.65 18.20 -4.91
C CYS A 694 37.54 19.23 -4.23
N VAL A 695 38.39 19.91 -5.01
CA VAL A 695 39.32 20.91 -4.47
C VAL A 695 38.56 22.12 -3.91
N ALA A 696 37.53 22.61 -4.62
CA ALA A 696 36.72 23.72 -4.13
C ALA A 696 36.00 23.39 -2.82
N PHE A 697 35.45 22.17 -2.70
CA PHE A 697 34.81 21.70 -1.49
C PHE A 697 35.82 21.57 -0.33
N SER A 698 36.95 20.94 -0.58
CA SER A 698 38.04 20.77 0.39
C SER A 698 38.56 22.11 0.90
N VAL A 699 38.71 23.11 0.02
CA VAL A 699 39.06 24.48 0.37
C VAL A 699 38.02 25.10 1.31
N ASN A 700 36.73 24.98 0.99
CA ASN A 700 35.66 25.60 1.77
C ASN A 700 35.58 25.03 3.20
N GLU A 701 35.79 23.73 3.36
CA GLU A 701 35.75 23.08 4.68
C GLU A 701 37.07 23.17 5.47
N SER A 702 38.19 23.50 4.81
CA SER A 702 39.52 23.45 5.42
C SER A 702 39.67 24.29 6.68
N LEU A 703 39.12 25.51 6.68
CA LEU A 703 39.17 26.44 7.82
C LEU A 703 38.15 26.11 8.92
N THR A 704 37.13 25.31 8.61
CA THR A 704 36.17 24.81 9.59
C THR A 704 36.76 23.62 10.35
N ARG A 705 37.47 22.74 9.63
CA ARG A 705 38.05 21.51 10.18
C ARG A 705 39.38 21.74 10.89
N CYS A 706 40.29 22.54 10.32
CA CYS A 706 41.53 22.99 10.96
C CYS A 706 41.51 24.53 11.14
N PRO A 707 40.91 25.06 12.21
CA PRO A 707 40.62 26.50 12.33
C PRO A 707 41.85 27.38 12.59
N ASN A 708 42.92 26.85 13.19
CA ASN A 708 44.05 27.65 13.65
C ASN A 708 45.42 27.01 13.49
N GLN A 709 45.54 25.84 12.85
CA GLN A 709 46.81 25.13 12.67
C GLN A 709 47.59 25.67 11.47
N ARG A 710 48.91 25.83 11.60
CA ARG A 710 49.82 26.25 10.52
C ARG A 710 50.26 25.10 9.60
N GLU A 711 49.65 23.94 9.74
CA GLU A 711 49.86 22.76 8.90
C GLU A 711 48.61 21.89 8.94
N ALA A 712 48.16 21.43 7.78
CA ALA A 712 47.01 20.53 7.66
C ALA A 712 47.07 19.70 6.38
N VAL A 713 46.49 18.50 6.45
CA VAL A 713 46.23 17.61 5.30
C VAL A 713 44.78 17.14 5.35
N PHE A 714 44.06 17.24 4.23
CA PHE A 714 42.68 16.77 4.09
C PHE A 714 42.63 15.68 3.03
N TYR A 715 42.04 14.55 3.39
CA TYR A 715 41.85 13.38 2.53
C TYR A 715 40.38 13.24 2.15
N TYR A 716 40.11 13.33 0.85
CA TYR A 716 38.85 12.95 0.23
C TYR A 716 39.09 11.72 -0.66
N GLU A 717 38.02 11.05 -1.06
CA GLU A 717 38.08 9.93 -1.99
C GLU A 717 38.69 10.35 -3.33
N GLU A 718 38.35 11.57 -3.77
CA GLU A 718 38.69 12.13 -5.07
C GLU A 718 39.95 13.01 -5.06
N CYS A 719 40.28 13.67 -3.95
CA CYS A 719 41.43 14.58 -3.88
C CYS A 719 42.06 14.72 -2.48
N ILE A 720 43.30 15.22 -2.44
CA ILE A 720 44.05 15.57 -1.24
C ILE A 720 44.35 17.07 -1.30
N LEU A 721 44.15 17.79 -0.19
CA LEU A 721 44.56 19.18 -0.03
C LEU A 721 45.53 19.30 1.15
N ARG A 722 46.66 19.97 0.95
CA ARG A 722 47.67 20.17 2.01
C ARG A 722 48.15 21.61 2.04
N TYR A 723 48.35 22.14 3.25
CA TYR A 723 49.09 23.39 3.46
C TYR A 723 50.01 23.30 4.67
N SER A 724 51.09 24.10 4.69
CA SER A 724 52.01 24.22 5.82
C SER A 724 52.78 25.54 5.76
N HIS A 725 53.24 26.02 6.92
CA HIS A 725 54.22 27.10 7.02
C HIS A 725 55.64 26.68 6.57
N LYS A 726 55.92 25.37 6.54
CA LYS A 726 57.18 24.81 6.05
C LYS A 726 57.10 24.59 4.54
N ASN A 727 58.26 24.57 3.87
CA ASN A 727 58.35 24.11 2.51
C ASN A 727 58.46 22.58 2.51
N PHE A 728 57.43 21.89 2.02
CA PHE A 728 57.37 20.42 1.93
C PHE A 728 57.38 19.91 0.48
N LEU A 729 57.51 20.81 -0.50
CA LEU A 729 57.57 20.44 -1.92
C LEU A 729 58.86 19.65 -2.20
N SER A 730 58.76 18.68 -3.10
CA SER A 730 59.85 17.78 -3.53
C SER A 730 60.52 17.02 -2.39
N THR A 731 59.82 16.83 -1.26
CA THR A 731 60.31 16.08 -0.10
C THR A 731 59.27 15.03 0.29
N VAL A 732 59.71 13.78 0.48
CA VAL A 732 58.83 12.71 0.94
C VAL A 732 58.50 12.92 2.42
N THR A 733 57.21 12.83 2.76
CA THR A 733 56.77 12.83 4.15
C THR A 733 55.87 11.63 4.44
N TYR A 734 56.07 11.07 5.63
CA TYR A 734 55.29 9.96 6.17
C TYR A 734 54.42 10.40 7.38
N GLU A 735 54.54 11.65 7.83
CA GLU A 735 53.68 12.22 8.88
C GLU A 735 52.26 12.46 8.31
N GLY A 736 51.22 12.17 9.09
CA GLY A 736 49.82 12.19 8.63
C GLY A 736 49.33 10.89 7.99
N GLU A 737 49.89 9.74 8.38
CA GLU A 737 49.48 8.40 7.90
C GLU A 737 47.99 8.11 8.17
N LEU A 738 47.28 7.64 7.13
CA LEU A 738 45.94 7.05 7.25
C LEU A 738 45.93 5.68 6.57
N ILE A 739 45.55 4.65 7.34
CA ILE A 739 45.34 3.28 6.86
C ILE A 739 43.86 2.91 7.02
N MET A 740 43.22 2.50 5.95
CA MET A 740 41.87 1.93 5.98
C MET A 740 41.89 0.47 5.56
N ARG A 741 41.10 -0.35 6.24
CA ARG A 741 41.10 -1.81 6.10
C ARG A 741 39.72 -2.29 5.69
N ASN A 742 39.67 -3.20 4.71
CA ASN A 742 38.44 -3.92 4.42
C ASN A 742 38.08 -4.82 5.63
N PRO A 743 36.81 -4.84 6.10
CA PRO A 743 36.42 -5.63 7.27
C PRO A 743 36.56 -7.14 7.07
N ASN A 744 36.58 -7.61 5.82
CA ASN A 744 36.66 -9.02 5.48
C ASN A 744 38.11 -9.54 5.49
N ASN A 745 38.31 -10.71 6.10
CA ASN A 745 39.60 -11.42 6.13
C ASN A 745 39.82 -12.29 4.88
N ILE A 746 41.08 -12.49 4.51
CA ILE A 746 41.47 -13.56 3.58
C ILE A 746 41.24 -14.92 4.26
N SER A 747 41.07 -16.00 3.47
CA SER A 747 40.74 -17.37 3.91
C SER A 747 41.55 -17.87 5.13
N SER A 748 41.06 -18.90 5.82
CA SER A 748 41.69 -19.44 7.04
C SER A 748 43.03 -20.19 6.79
N ILE A 749 43.36 -20.48 5.53
CA ILE A 749 44.45 -21.37 5.12
C ILE A 749 45.73 -20.58 4.83
N GLN A 750 46.81 -20.88 5.55
CA GLN A 750 48.07 -20.11 5.50
C GLN A 750 48.69 -20.03 4.10
N ASN A 751 48.85 -21.17 3.40
CA ASN A 751 49.45 -21.20 2.06
C ASN A 751 48.71 -20.35 1.01
N GLN A 752 47.38 -20.23 1.13
CA GLN A 752 46.58 -19.40 0.22
C GLN A 752 46.72 -17.91 0.53
N ARG A 753 46.93 -17.55 1.80
CA ARG A 753 47.21 -16.16 2.19
C ARG A 753 48.55 -15.70 1.65
N ASP A 754 49.58 -16.53 1.79
CA ASP A 754 50.93 -16.17 1.36
C ASP A 754 50.96 -15.97 -0.17
N GLN A 755 50.32 -16.87 -0.93
CA GLN A 755 50.16 -16.71 -2.40
C GLN A 755 49.39 -15.45 -2.79
N PHE A 756 48.32 -15.10 -2.08
CA PHE A 756 47.56 -13.88 -2.34
C PHE A 756 48.39 -12.63 -2.05
N ILE A 757 49.12 -12.62 -0.93
CA ILE A 757 49.98 -11.49 -0.53
C ILE A 757 51.10 -11.28 -1.55
N ASP A 758 51.79 -12.34 -1.96
CA ASP A 758 52.85 -12.26 -2.98
C ASP A 758 52.31 -11.72 -4.31
N LEU A 759 51.10 -12.15 -4.70
CA LEU A 759 50.46 -11.71 -5.93
C LEU A 759 50.05 -10.23 -5.86
N VAL A 760 49.44 -9.77 -4.76
CA VAL A 760 49.11 -8.35 -4.56
C VAL A 760 50.39 -7.52 -4.53
N GLN A 761 51.41 -7.95 -3.80
CA GLN A 761 52.68 -7.22 -3.67
C GLN A 761 53.39 -7.07 -5.02
N SER A 762 53.48 -8.15 -5.81
CA SER A 762 54.07 -8.13 -7.15
C SER A 762 53.35 -7.15 -8.08
N ASN A 763 52.02 -7.26 -8.19
CA ASN A 763 51.21 -6.41 -9.06
C ASN A 763 51.25 -4.93 -8.64
N MET A 764 51.14 -4.65 -7.35
CA MET A 764 51.18 -3.27 -6.86
C MET A 764 52.57 -2.65 -7.03
N ASN A 765 53.65 -3.42 -6.87
CA ASN A 765 55.02 -2.94 -7.12
C ASN A 765 55.27 -2.67 -8.62
N GLN A 766 54.67 -3.46 -9.51
CA GLN A 766 54.67 -3.15 -10.94
C GLN A 766 53.98 -1.81 -11.21
N ALA A 767 52.77 -1.61 -10.68
CA ALA A 767 52.04 -0.34 -10.80
C ALA A 767 52.85 0.84 -10.23
N ALA A 768 53.59 0.62 -9.13
CA ALA A 768 54.46 1.64 -8.52
C ALA A 768 55.61 2.07 -9.45
N ASN A 769 56.24 1.13 -10.15
CA ASN A 769 57.27 1.45 -11.15
C ASN A 769 56.70 2.24 -12.33
N GLU A 770 55.54 1.83 -12.84
CA GLU A 770 54.85 2.53 -13.93
C GLU A 770 54.44 3.95 -13.53
N ALA A 771 53.87 4.11 -12.32
CA ALA A 771 53.53 5.42 -11.78
C ALA A 771 54.76 6.30 -11.63
N ALA A 772 55.88 5.78 -11.10
CA ALA A 772 57.11 6.56 -10.93
C ALA A 772 57.68 7.10 -12.26
N ASN A 773 57.48 6.38 -13.37
CA ASN A 773 57.90 6.76 -14.72
C ASN A 773 56.89 7.69 -15.44
N SER A 774 55.65 7.75 -14.96
CA SER A 774 54.60 8.60 -15.52
C SER A 774 54.74 10.07 -15.11
N SER A 775 54.43 10.99 -16.02
CA SER A 775 54.38 12.44 -15.72
C SER A 775 53.28 12.80 -14.73
N ARG A 776 52.19 12.03 -14.69
CA ARG A 776 51.07 12.19 -13.73
C ARG A 776 51.31 11.47 -12.41
N LYS A 777 52.42 10.72 -12.30
CA LYS A 777 52.78 9.93 -11.11
C LYS A 777 51.68 9.00 -10.60
N PHE A 778 50.92 8.42 -11.54
CA PHE A 778 49.72 7.62 -11.30
C PHE A 778 49.75 6.36 -12.18
N SER A 779 49.36 5.21 -11.63
CA SER A 779 49.08 3.99 -12.39
C SER A 779 48.00 3.15 -11.72
N THR A 780 47.35 2.30 -12.51
CA THR A 780 46.36 1.30 -12.08
C THR A 780 46.72 -0.06 -12.65
N ILE A 781 46.41 -1.13 -11.92
CA ILE A 781 46.63 -2.49 -12.38
C ILE A 781 45.40 -3.34 -12.11
N LYS A 782 45.11 -4.26 -13.03
CA LYS A 782 43.98 -5.19 -12.96
C LYS A 782 44.46 -6.59 -13.30
N THR A 783 44.25 -7.54 -12.40
CA THR A 783 44.76 -8.90 -12.54
C THR A 783 43.71 -9.92 -12.11
N GLU A 784 43.42 -10.90 -12.94
CA GLU A 784 42.48 -11.98 -12.60
C GLU A 784 43.11 -12.94 -11.58
N LEU A 785 42.41 -13.17 -10.47
CA LEU A 785 42.83 -14.08 -9.40
C LEU A 785 42.22 -15.48 -9.60
N THR A 786 40.94 -15.51 -10.00
CA THR A 786 40.17 -16.73 -10.35
C THR A 786 39.17 -16.36 -11.45
N SER A 787 38.43 -17.34 -11.99
CA SER A 787 37.35 -17.10 -12.96
C SER A 787 36.21 -16.19 -12.45
N LEU A 788 36.14 -15.93 -11.13
CA LEU A 788 35.10 -15.13 -10.49
C LEU A 788 35.65 -13.95 -9.67
N GLN A 789 36.98 -13.79 -9.56
CA GLN A 789 37.60 -12.75 -8.73
C GLN A 789 38.72 -12.03 -9.48
N THR A 790 38.70 -10.71 -9.42
CA THR A 790 39.69 -9.83 -10.04
C THR A 790 40.26 -8.88 -9.00
N LEU A 791 41.58 -8.73 -8.97
CA LEU A 791 42.29 -7.76 -8.17
C LEU A 791 42.34 -6.42 -8.93
N TYR A 792 41.90 -5.35 -8.26
CA TYR A 792 42.01 -3.98 -8.75
C TYR A 792 42.98 -3.22 -7.86
N GLY A 793 44.01 -2.60 -8.45
CA GLY A 793 45.07 -1.87 -7.76
C GLY A 793 45.28 -0.48 -8.33
N LEU A 794 45.58 0.49 -7.46
CA LEU A 794 45.84 1.89 -7.83
C LEU A 794 46.94 2.47 -6.94
N VAL A 795 47.86 3.20 -7.55
CA VAL A 795 48.96 3.88 -6.85
C VAL A 795 49.18 5.29 -7.40
N GLN A 796 49.51 6.23 -6.52
CA GLN A 796 49.78 7.62 -6.92
C GLN A 796 50.73 8.32 -5.96
N CYS A 797 51.66 9.12 -6.47
CA CYS A 797 52.47 10.05 -5.68
C CYS A 797 52.31 11.49 -6.19
N THR A 798 52.77 12.48 -5.41
CA THR A 798 52.68 13.88 -5.85
C THR A 798 53.68 14.15 -7.01
N PRO A 799 53.26 14.80 -8.12
CA PRO A 799 54.10 15.08 -9.28
C PRO A 799 55.39 15.88 -9.05
N ASP A 800 55.53 16.56 -7.91
CA ASP A 800 56.73 17.31 -7.52
C ASP A 800 57.88 16.43 -7.00
N LEU A 801 57.66 15.12 -6.82
CA LEU A 801 58.68 14.16 -6.38
C LEU A 801 59.52 13.64 -7.54
N ALA A 802 60.81 13.42 -7.27
CA ALA A 802 61.69 12.72 -8.19
C ALA A 802 61.22 11.27 -8.39
N ARG A 803 61.61 10.65 -9.52
CA ARG A 803 61.27 9.25 -9.84
C ARG A 803 61.60 8.30 -8.67
N GLN A 804 62.81 8.40 -8.13
CA GLN A 804 63.27 7.51 -7.06
C GLN A 804 62.47 7.70 -5.78
N ASP A 805 62.20 8.94 -5.38
CA ASP A 805 61.43 9.28 -4.19
C ASP A 805 59.97 8.80 -4.29
N CYS A 806 59.35 8.96 -5.46
CA CYS A 806 58.02 8.46 -5.74
C CYS A 806 57.96 6.93 -5.62
N PHE A 807 58.89 6.23 -6.27
CA PHE A 807 58.96 4.77 -6.24
C PHE A 807 59.19 4.26 -4.82
N SER A 808 60.14 4.85 -4.09
CA SER A 808 60.42 4.49 -2.70
C SER A 808 59.22 4.74 -1.78
N CYS A 809 58.48 5.85 -1.96
CA CYS A 809 57.25 6.13 -1.21
C CYS A 809 56.17 5.08 -1.49
N LEU A 810 55.90 4.79 -2.76
CA LEU A 810 54.86 3.83 -3.17
C LEU A 810 55.17 2.41 -2.70
N THR A 811 56.40 1.94 -2.86
CA THR A 811 56.82 0.61 -2.39
C THR A 811 56.73 0.51 -0.86
N SER A 812 57.07 1.58 -0.14
CA SER A 812 56.91 1.63 1.33
C SER A 812 55.44 1.61 1.75
N SER A 813 54.57 2.29 1.00
CA SER A 813 53.11 2.30 1.19
C SER A 813 52.50 0.90 0.96
N ILE A 814 52.96 0.19 -0.07
CA ILE A 814 52.54 -1.19 -0.37
C ILE A 814 52.98 -2.13 0.76
N ASN A 815 54.25 -2.09 1.16
CA ASN A 815 54.79 -2.94 2.22
C ASN A 815 54.09 -2.71 3.58
N ARG A 816 53.57 -1.51 3.84
CA ARG A 816 52.79 -1.20 5.03
C ARG A 816 51.42 -1.88 5.05
N MET A 817 50.82 -2.16 3.89
CA MET A 817 49.51 -2.82 3.78
C MET A 817 49.59 -4.36 3.82
N MET A 818 50.73 -4.95 3.43
CA MET A 818 50.86 -6.42 3.32
C MET A 818 50.62 -7.20 4.63
N PRO A 819 51.02 -6.72 5.83
CA PRO A 819 50.80 -7.44 7.09
C PRO A 819 49.34 -7.50 7.58
N LEU A 820 48.37 -6.96 6.81
CA LEU A 820 46.99 -6.76 7.29
C LEU A 820 46.06 -7.97 7.10
N PHE A 821 46.45 -8.94 6.27
CA PHE A 821 45.67 -10.16 5.95
C PHE A 821 44.22 -9.90 5.50
N ARG A 822 43.98 -8.79 4.78
CA ARG A 822 42.66 -8.37 4.28
C ARG A 822 42.53 -8.49 2.77
N ILE A 823 41.30 -8.74 2.31
CA ILE A 823 40.97 -8.79 0.88
C ILE A 823 41.07 -7.42 0.18
N GLY A 824 41.22 -6.34 0.95
CA GLY A 824 41.43 -4.98 0.45
C GLY A 824 42.02 -4.06 1.52
N ALA A 825 42.82 -3.10 1.10
CA ALA A 825 43.40 -2.09 1.97
C ALA A 825 43.72 -0.81 1.21
N ARG A 826 43.74 0.30 1.95
CA ARG A 826 44.16 1.61 1.44
C ARG A 826 45.14 2.27 2.40
N GLN A 827 46.21 2.79 1.84
CA GLN A 827 47.26 3.51 2.52
C GLN A 827 47.36 4.91 1.95
N PHE A 828 47.38 5.91 2.83
CA PHE A 828 47.61 7.30 2.48
C PHE A 828 48.78 7.88 3.28
N TRP A 829 49.69 8.49 2.54
CA TRP A 829 50.60 9.51 3.01
C TRP A 829 50.39 10.79 2.21
N PRO A 830 50.77 11.96 2.77
CA PRO A 830 50.64 13.22 2.02
C PRO A 830 51.44 13.24 0.71
N SER A 831 52.50 12.44 0.61
CA SER A 831 53.36 12.33 -0.58
C SER A 831 52.95 11.21 -1.54
N CYS A 832 52.26 10.17 -1.08
CA CYS A 832 51.80 9.07 -1.94
C CYS A 832 50.69 8.23 -1.30
N ASN A 833 49.91 7.54 -2.13
CA ASN A 833 48.84 6.65 -1.70
C ASN A 833 48.79 5.38 -2.54
N SER A 834 48.21 4.33 -1.97
CA SER A 834 48.06 3.01 -2.60
C SER A 834 46.77 2.35 -2.14
N ARG A 835 46.07 1.68 -3.05
CA ARG A 835 44.83 0.95 -2.75
C ARG A 835 44.75 -0.34 -3.57
N TYR A 836 44.28 -1.41 -2.95
CA TYR A 836 43.82 -2.59 -3.67
C TYR A 836 42.49 -3.10 -3.11
N GLU A 837 41.62 -3.63 -3.98
CA GLU A 837 40.32 -4.23 -3.65
C GLU A 837 39.96 -5.33 -4.65
N LEU A 838 38.96 -6.16 -4.32
CA LEU A 838 38.40 -7.19 -5.21
C LEU A 838 37.18 -6.72 -6.01
N TYR A 839 36.86 -5.43 -5.96
CA TYR A 839 35.81 -4.77 -6.75
C TYR A 839 36.39 -3.55 -7.46
N ALA A 840 35.80 -3.15 -8.57
CA ALA A 840 36.25 -1.98 -9.34
C ALA A 840 35.95 -0.67 -8.58
N PHE A 841 36.95 0.22 -8.45
CA PHE A 841 36.82 1.51 -7.73
C PHE A 841 37.44 2.71 -8.47
N TYR A 842 37.94 2.51 -9.69
CA TYR A 842 38.47 3.57 -10.57
C TYR A 842 37.88 3.44 -11.98
N ASN A 843 37.82 4.56 -12.72
CA ASN A 843 37.24 4.57 -14.05
C ASN A 843 38.25 4.13 -15.13
N GLU A 844 38.04 2.95 -15.72
CA GLU A 844 38.93 2.37 -16.75
C GLU A 844 38.97 3.21 -18.05
N THR A 845 37.87 3.89 -18.41
CA THR A 845 37.77 4.65 -19.67
C THR A 845 38.48 6.01 -19.66
N ALA A 846 38.75 6.57 -18.48
CA ALA A 846 39.38 7.89 -18.32
C ALA A 846 40.92 7.85 -18.46
N ILE A 847 41.52 6.68 -18.61
CA ILE A 847 42.97 6.44 -18.46
C ILE A 847 43.74 6.58 -19.80
N GLY A 848 43.04 6.68 -20.95
CA GLY A 848 43.62 6.45 -22.29
C GLY A 848 43.90 7.64 -23.24
N THR A 849 43.92 8.92 -22.83
CA THR A 849 44.19 10.03 -23.79
C THR A 849 45.49 10.80 -23.52
N PRO A 850 46.56 10.60 -24.33
CA PRO A 850 47.70 11.51 -24.40
C PRO A 850 47.46 12.61 -25.46
N SER A 851 47.64 13.89 -25.10
CA SER A 851 47.58 15.04 -26.02
C SER A 851 48.98 15.44 -26.52
N PRO A 852 49.18 15.69 -27.84
CA PRO A 852 50.48 16.11 -28.40
C PRO A 852 50.72 17.63 -28.29
N PRO A 853 51.99 18.11 -28.38
CA PRO A 853 52.34 19.52 -28.15
C PRO A 853 52.06 20.42 -29.37
N PRO A 854 51.85 21.74 -29.20
CA PRO A 854 51.41 22.63 -30.27
C PRO A 854 52.57 23.15 -31.12
N LEU A 855 52.44 23.03 -32.44
CA LEU A 855 53.25 23.72 -33.45
C LEU A 855 52.45 24.89 -34.04
N PHE A 856 53.02 26.10 -33.97
CA PHE A 856 52.53 27.30 -34.64
C PHE A 856 52.68 27.19 -36.16
N PRO A 857 51.80 27.84 -36.93
CA PRO A 857 52.31 28.77 -37.94
C PRO A 857 51.51 30.09 -38.03
N GLY A 858 52.24 31.19 -38.21
CA GLY A 858 51.69 32.50 -38.56
C GLY A 858 51.70 32.77 -40.07
N SER A 859 51.03 33.89 -40.43
CA SER A 859 51.00 34.60 -41.74
C SER A 859 50.36 33.81 -42.90
N THR A 860 49.35 34.29 -43.64
CA THR A 860 49.18 35.58 -44.32
C THR A 860 47.68 35.87 -44.68
N PRO A 861 47.33 37.11 -45.12
CA PRO A 861 45.96 37.63 -45.29
C PRO A 861 45.55 37.75 -46.80
N PRO A 862 44.59 38.61 -47.22
CA PRO A 862 43.13 38.39 -47.37
C PRO A 862 42.61 38.64 -48.81
N LEU A 863 41.30 38.47 -49.08
CA LEU A 863 40.43 39.30 -49.99
C LEU A 863 39.04 38.59 -50.12
N THR A 864 37.94 39.10 -49.54
CA THR A 864 36.93 40.09 -50.05
C THR A 864 36.13 39.61 -51.27
N SER A 865 34.80 39.78 -51.42
CA SER A 865 33.69 40.44 -50.70
C SER A 865 32.40 40.18 -51.54
N PRO A 866 31.14 40.43 -51.10
CA PRO A 866 30.61 41.78 -50.81
C PRO A 866 29.73 41.88 -49.53
N SER A 867 29.35 43.13 -49.26
CA SER A 867 29.14 43.82 -47.99
C SER A 867 27.69 44.29 -47.74
N ILE A 868 27.23 44.08 -46.48
CA ILE A 868 26.45 44.91 -45.49
C ILE A 868 25.35 45.91 -45.96
N PRO A 869 24.25 46.16 -45.18
CA PRO A 869 24.25 46.82 -43.85
C PRO A 869 23.45 46.02 -42.78
N GLY A 870 23.85 45.86 -41.52
CA GLY A 870 24.17 46.90 -40.54
C GLY A 870 22.95 47.17 -39.66
N LYS A 871 22.76 46.46 -38.54
CA LYS A 871 21.88 46.90 -37.44
C LYS A 871 22.47 46.54 -36.08
N SER A 872 22.68 47.63 -35.33
CA SER A 872 23.28 47.73 -34.01
C SER A 872 22.45 47.08 -32.91
N GLY A 873 23.13 46.87 -31.77
CA GLY A 873 22.60 46.25 -30.57
C GLY A 873 21.29 46.85 -30.05
N ASN A 874 20.49 45.97 -29.46
CA ASN A 874 19.53 46.29 -28.37
C ASN A 874 18.94 45.03 -27.69
N SER A 875 19.40 43.81 -27.97
CA SER A 875 18.78 42.60 -27.39
C SER A 875 19.14 42.38 -25.90
N THR A 876 20.38 42.65 -25.50
CA THR A 876 20.81 42.44 -24.10
C THR A 876 20.20 43.46 -23.14
N VAL A 877 20.00 44.71 -23.59
CA VAL A 877 19.38 45.76 -22.76
C VAL A 877 17.89 45.47 -22.54
N LEU A 878 17.20 44.91 -23.53
CA LEU A 878 15.79 44.52 -23.39
C LEU A 878 15.62 43.35 -22.40
N VAL A 879 16.51 42.36 -22.46
CA VAL A 879 16.50 41.20 -21.54
C VAL A 879 16.84 41.64 -20.11
N VAL A 880 17.85 42.50 -19.93
CA VAL A 880 18.19 43.04 -18.61
C VAL A 880 17.07 43.92 -18.06
N ALA A 881 16.43 44.74 -18.90
CA ALA A 881 15.29 45.57 -18.48
C ALA A 881 14.10 44.74 -18.00
N ILE A 882 13.78 43.64 -18.70
CA ILE A 882 12.70 42.71 -18.30
C ILE A 882 13.04 42.00 -16.99
N VAL A 883 14.30 41.59 -16.80
CA VAL A 883 14.77 40.95 -15.56
C VAL A 883 14.74 41.93 -14.39
N VAL A 884 15.15 43.19 -14.60
CA VAL A 884 15.12 44.23 -13.56
C VAL A 884 13.68 44.58 -13.18
N LEU A 885 12.77 44.69 -14.15
CA LEU A 885 11.34 44.91 -13.89
C LEU A 885 10.70 43.75 -13.11
N ALA A 886 11.05 42.51 -13.43
CA ALA A 886 10.57 41.33 -12.72
C ALA A 886 11.08 41.28 -11.26
N VAL A 887 12.35 41.64 -11.03
CA VAL A 887 12.94 41.70 -9.69
C VAL A 887 12.32 42.83 -8.86
N LEU A 888 12.06 43.99 -9.46
CA LEU A 888 11.40 45.10 -8.77
C LEU A 888 9.94 44.78 -8.41
N LEU A 889 9.20 44.10 -9.29
CA LEU A 889 7.86 43.60 -9.00
C LEU A 889 7.87 42.56 -7.88
N PHE A 890 8.86 41.67 -7.85
CA PHE A 890 9.02 40.69 -6.78
C PHE A 890 9.32 41.36 -5.42
N ILE A 891 10.21 42.36 -5.39
CA ILE A 891 10.51 43.12 -4.16
C ILE A 891 9.28 43.91 -3.69
N ALA A 892 8.50 44.50 -4.60
CA ALA A 892 7.25 45.17 -4.25
C ALA A 892 6.20 44.21 -3.68
N LEU A 893 6.11 42.99 -4.23
CA LEU A 893 5.19 41.95 -3.75
C LEU A 893 5.60 41.41 -2.37
N VAL A 894 6.90 41.20 -2.14
CA VAL A 894 7.44 40.82 -0.83
C VAL A 894 7.25 41.94 0.19
N GLY A 895 7.47 43.21 -0.21
CA GLY A 895 7.22 44.38 0.63
C GLY A 895 5.74 44.53 1.00
N TYR A 896 4.83 44.29 0.04
CA TYR A 896 3.39 44.26 0.28
C TYR A 896 2.98 43.13 1.22
N CYS A 897 3.54 41.92 1.04
CA CYS A 897 3.34 40.79 1.96
C CYS A 897 3.85 41.09 3.37
N PHE A 898 4.98 41.78 3.51
CA PHE A 898 5.54 42.15 4.81
C PHE A 898 4.73 43.24 5.51
N LEU A 899 4.17 44.19 4.76
CA LEU A 899 3.25 45.21 5.28
C LEU A 899 1.89 44.58 5.67
N ALA A 900 1.38 43.65 4.87
CA ALA A 900 0.14 42.90 5.17
C ALA A 900 0.29 41.96 6.38
N GLN A 901 1.51 41.45 6.65
CA GLN A 901 1.82 40.68 7.85
C GLN A 901 1.95 41.55 9.11
N ARG A 902 2.25 42.85 8.99
CA ARG A 902 2.35 43.78 10.12
C ARG A 902 0.99 44.29 10.63
N THR A 903 -0.08 44.19 9.87
CA THR A 903 -1.43 44.63 10.28
C THR A 903 -2.27 43.54 10.97
N LYS A 904 -1.71 42.38 11.34
CA LYS A 904 -2.47 41.26 11.93
C LYS A 904 -1.95 40.72 13.27
N LYS A 905 -1.25 41.55 14.05
CA LYS A 905 -0.87 41.22 15.44
C LYS A 905 -1.22 42.37 16.41
N THR A 906 -2.44 42.33 16.93
CA THR A 906 -2.84 42.94 18.21
C THR A 906 -4.13 42.25 18.69
N PHE A 907 -4.25 42.03 20.00
CA PHE A 907 -5.24 41.22 20.76
C PHE A 907 -4.99 39.70 20.76
N ASP A 908 -4.79 38.99 21.88
CA ASP A 908 -4.66 39.36 23.30
C ASP A 908 -3.95 38.22 24.06
N THR A 909 -3.27 38.59 25.15
CA THR A 909 -2.51 37.73 26.08
C THR A 909 -3.30 37.56 27.38
N ALA A 910 -3.44 36.32 27.90
CA ALA A 910 -3.54 35.92 29.32
C ALA A 910 -3.91 34.42 29.38
N SER A 911 -3.48 33.55 30.30
CA SER A 911 -2.55 33.58 31.43
C SER A 911 -2.30 32.11 31.80
N ALA A 912 -1.06 31.74 32.14
CA ALA A 912 -0.71 30.43 32.70
C ALA A 912 -0.82 30.45 34.23
N SER A 913 -1.28 29.34 34.81
CA SER A 913 -1.01 28.98 36.21
C SER A 913 -0.86 27.45 36.32
N GLU A 914 0.21 27.04 37.00
CA GLU A 914 0.72 25.68 37.20
C GLU A 914 -0.05 24.86 38.27
N VAL A 915 0.48 23.64 38.51
CA VAL A 915 0.21 22.59 39.53
C VAL A 915 -0.62 21.43 38.96
N GLY A 916 -0.17 20.17 38.94
CA GLY A 916 1.01 19.52 39.47
C GLY A 916 1.06 18.05 39.00
N ASP A 917 2.21 17.44 39.19
CA ASP A 917 2.63 16.07 38.87
C ASP A 917 1.67 14.98 39.39
N ASP A 918 1.53 13.85 38.68
CA ASP A 918 1.13 12.57 39.27
C ASP A 918 1.30 11.38 38.31
N MET A 919 2.39 10.65 38.55
CA MET A 919 2.80 9.41 37.91
C MET A 919 2.64 8.24 38.91
N ALA A 920 1.42 7.68 39.07
CA ALA A 920 1.18 6.36 39.70
C ALA A 920 -0.33 6.01 39.72
N THR A 921 -0.85 5.21 38.78
CA THR A 921 -2.33 5.00 38.68
C THR A 921 -2.83 3.56 38.75
N ALA A 922 -1.97 2.57 39.03
CA ALA A 922 -2.43 1.19 39.26
C ALA A 922 -2.43 0.79 40.74
N ASP A 923 -1.44 1.24 41.52
CA ASP A 923 -1.35 0.94 42.96
C ASP A 923 -2.26 1.82 43.83
N SER A 924 -2.86 2.89 43.28
CA SER A 924 -3.70 3.85 44.02
C SER A 924 -5.18 3.46 44.14
N LEU A 925 -5.63 2.39 43.47
CA LEU A 925 -7.02 1.90 43.49
C LEU A 925 -7.24 0.67 44.37
N GLN A 926 -6.20 0.16 45.03
CA GLN A 926 -6.29 -1.01 45.90
C GLN A 926 -6.86 -0.64 47.27
N LEU A 927 -7.99 -1.25 47.62
CA LEU A 927 -8.68 -1.07 48.90
C LEU A 927 -8.36 -2.23 49.84
N ASP A 928 -8.19 -1.91 51.12
CA ASP A 928 -8.00 -2.93 52.15
C ASP A 928 -9.27 -3.77 52.35
N TYR A 929 -9.11 -5.09 52.34
CA TYR A 929 -10.23 -6.04 52.40
C TYR A 929 -11.05 -5.87 53.68
N ARG A 930 -10.41 -5.58 54.82
CA ARG A 930 -11.09 -5.37 56.11
C ARG A 930 -12.01 -4.16 56.09
N THR A 931 -11.64 -3.13 55.33
CA THR A 931 -12.47 -1.93 55.11
C THR A 931 -13.72 -2.29 54.32
N ILE A 932 -13.60 -3.13 53.28
CA ILE A 932 -14.74 -3.60 52.49
C ILE A 932 -15.63 -4.53 53.31
N GLN A 933 -15.04 -5.47 54.05
CA GLN A 933 -15.75 -6.39 54.92
C GLN A 933 -16.57 -5.63 55.97
N THR A 934 -16.01 -4.58 56.57
CA THR A 934 -16.76 -3.72 57.50
C THR A 934 -17.88 -2.96 56.78
N ALA A 935 -17.60 -2.40 55.60
CA ALA A 935 -18.56 -1.64 54.81
C ALA A 935 -19.77 -2.47 54.35
N THR A 936 -19.58 -3.77 54.10
CA THR A 936 -20.66 -4.70 53.71
C THR A 936 -21.29 -5.42 54.90
N ASN A 937 -20.89 -5.09 56.13
CA ASN A 937 -21.28 -5.81 57.36
C ASN A 937 -21.00 -7.31 57.26
N ASP A 938 -19.74 -7.66 57.03
CA ASP A 938 -19.23 -9.02 56.80
C ASP A 938 -19.94 -9.77 55.67
N PHE A 939 -20.25 -9.06 54.58
CA PHE A 939 -21.01 -9.59 53.45
C PHE A 939 -22.34 -10.24 53.87
N ALA A 940 -23.04 -9.64 54.84
CA ALA A 940 -24.34 -10.12 55.30
C ALA A 940 -25.33 -10.28 54.14
N GLU A 941 -26.12 -11.36 54.15
CA GLU A 941 -27.13 -11.63 53.11
C GLU A 941 -28.18 -10.51 53.00
N SER A 942 -28.46 -9.78 54.08
CA SER A 942 -29.35 -8.60 54.05
C SER A 942 -28.85 -7.46 53.15
N ASN A 943 -27.54 -7.44 52.85
CA ASN A 943 -26.90 -6.46 51.98
C ASN A 943 -26.70 -6.97 50.55
N LYS A 944 -27.11 -8.20 50.23
CA LYS A 944 -26.94 -8.77 48.89
C LYS A 944 -27.96 -8.18 47.93
N ILE A 945 -27.47 -7.56 46.84
CA ILE A 945 -28.30 -6.89 45.84
C ILE A 945 -28.37 -7.64 44.51
N GLY A 946 -27.59 -8.71 44.32
CA GLY A 946 -27.70 -9.58 43.16
C GLY A 946 -26.67 -10.72 43.12
N ARG A 947 -26.94 -11.73 42.28
CA ARG A 947 -26.03 -12.84 42.00
C ARG A 947 -26.10 -13.18 40.51
N GLY A 948 -24.94 -13.28 39.86
CA GLY A 948 -24.81 -13.70 38.46
C GLY A 948 -23.86 -14.89 38.31
N GLY A 949 -23.58 -15.31 37.07
CA GLY A 949 -22.68 -16.44 36.77
C GLY A 949 -21.23 -16.28 37.26
N PHE A 950 -20.84 -15.05 37.65
CA PHE A 950 -19.45 -14.68 37.94
C PHE A 950 -19.22 -14.22 39.39
N GLY A 951 -20.26 -14.18 40.23
CA GLY A 951 -20.12 -13.77 41.63
C GLY A 951 -21.38 -13.14 42.23
N GLU A 952 -21.25 -12.68 43.46
CA GLU A 952 -22.30 -12.06 44.26
C GLU A 952 -22.01 -10.57 44.46
N VAL A 953 -23.07 -9.75 44.47
CA VAL A 953 -22.96 -8.30 44.61
C VAL A 953 -23.67 -7.86 45.89
N TYR A 954 -22.97 -7.08 46.71
CA TYR A 954 -23.42 -6.57 47.99
C TYR A 954 -23.45 -5.04 47.98
N LYS A 955 -24.44 -4.44 48.63
CA LYS A 955 -24.43 -3.01 48.94
C LYS A 955 -23.56 -2.80 50.19
N GLY A 956 -22.66 -1.84 50.15
CA GLY A 956 -21.83 -1.46 51.29
C GLY A 956 -21.85 0.06 51.51
N THR A 957 -21.50 0.49 52.71
CA THR A 957 -21.32 1.90 53.04
C THR A 957 -19.98 2.10 53.72
N PHE A 958 -19.10 2.90 53.11
CA PHE A 958 -17.81 3.24 53.72
C PHE A 958 -17.99 4.21 54.89
N SER A 959 -16.99 4.30 55.77
CA SER A 959 -17.01 5.15 56.97
C SER A 959 -17.22 6.64 56.70
N ASN A 960 -16.96 7.09 55.47
CA ASN A 960 -17.24 8.45 54.99
C ASN A 960 -18.69 8.66 54.49
N GLY A 961 -19.57 7.69 54.69
CA GLY A 961 -20.98 7.74 54.27
C GLY A 961 -21.22 7.42 52.80
N LYS A 962 -20.19 7.05 52.03
CA LYS A 962 -20.34 6.73 50.60
C LYS A 962 -20.91 5.33 50.39
N GLU A 963 -22.05 5.24 49.73
CA GLU A 963 -22.65 3.98 49.31
C GLU A 963 -21.94 3.40 48.08
N VAL A 964 -21.69 2.08 48.12
CA VAL A 964 -20.95 1.35 47.08
C VAL A 964 -21.60 0.01 46.77
N ALA A 965 -21.37 -0.48 45.55
CA ALA A 965 -21.71 -1.84 45.14
C ALA A 965 -20.42 -2.68 45.09
N VAL A 966 -20.37 -3.74 45.90
CA VAL A 966 -19.22 -4.61 46.10
C VAL A 966 -19.49 -5.95 45.44
N LYS A 967 -18.81 -6.21 44.32
CA LYS A 967 -18.90 -7.48 43.57
C LYS A 967 -17.77 -8.40 44.04
N ARG A 968 -18.14 -9.50 44.69
CA ARG A 968 -17.23 -10.55 45.16
C ARG A 968 -17.27 -11.71 44.17
N LEU A 969 -16.15 -11.97 43.50
CA LEU A 969 -16.05 -13.01 42.49
C LEU A 969 -15.92 -14.40 43.13
N SER A 970 -16.35 -15.44 42.40
CA SER A 970 -16.31 -16.82 42.89
C SER A 970 -14.87 -17.34 43.05
N LYS A 971 -14.59 -18.01 44.18
CA LYS A 971 -13.25 -18.52 44.55
C LYS A 971 -12.75 -19.68 43.68
N ASN A 972 -13.66 -20.44 43.05
CA ASN A 972 -13.34 -21.75 42.46
C ASN A 972 -13.22 -21.73 40.92
N SER A 973 -13.15 -20.56 40.28
CA SER A 973 -13.10 -20.46 38.82
C SER A 973 -11.79 -19.85 38.34
N ARG A 974 -11.01 -20.59 37.51
CA ARG A 974 -9.89 -20.02 36.73
C ARG A 974 -10.32 -18.85 35.84
N GLN A 975 -11.62 -18.80 35.50
CA GLN A 975 -12.24 -17.72 34.75
C GLN A 975 -12.38 -16.43 35.58
N GLY A 976 -12.60 -16.54 36.89
CA GLY A 976 -12.76 -15.38 37.79
C GLY A 976 -11.50 -14.51 37.92
N GLU A 977 -10.31 -15.11 37.82
CA GLU A 977 -9.05 -14.35 37.82
C GLU A 977 -8.81 -13.59 36.51
N ALA A 978 -9.12 -14.23 35.37
CA ALA A 978 -9.01 -13.60 34.05
C ALA A 978 -10.04 -12.47 33.88
N GLU A 979 -11.26 -12.67 34.37
CA GLU A 979 -12.32 -11.66 34.38
C GLU A 979 -12.00 -10.51 35.34
N PHE A 980 -11.52 -10.79 36.55
CA PHE A 980 -11.05 -9.76 37.47
C PHE A 980 -9.98 -8.86 36.82
N LYS A 981 -8.94 -9.48 36.21
CA LYS A 981 -7.87 -8.73 35.53
C LYS A 981 -8.41 -7.94 34.35
N THR A 982 -9.33 -8.51 33.58
CA THR A 982 -9.96 -7.84 32.44
C THR A 982 -10.81 -6.64 32.91
N GLU A 983 -11.64 -6.81 33.93
CA GLU A 983 -12.57 -5.81 34.42
C GLU A 983 -11.82 -4.65 35.12
N VAL A 984 -10.76 -4.93 35.91
CA VAL A 984 -9.88 -3.88 36.46
C VAL A 984 -9.16 -3.12 35.34
N VAL A 985 -8.56 -3.81 34.36
CA VAL A 985 -7.76 -3.16 33.30
C VAL A 985 -8.62 -2.35 32.33
N VAL A 986 -9.84 -2.83 32.04
CA VAL A 986 -10.77 -2.17 31.10
C VAL A 986 -11.50 -1.03 31.79
N VAL A 987 -12.07 -1.24 32.98
CA VAL A 987 -12.93 -0.24 33.63
C VAL A 987 -12.11 0.85 34.32
N ALA A 988 -10.91 0.56 34.86
CA ALA A 988 -10.04 1.61 35.41
C ALA A 988 -9.57 2.62 34.34
N LYS A 989 -9.57 2.23 33.06
CA LYS A 989 -9.21 3.09 31.91
C LYS A 989 -10.41 3.77 31.25
N LEU A 990 -11.64 3.43 31.66
CA LEU A 990 -12.88 3.97 31.11
C LEU A 990 -13.53 4.93 32.10
N GLN A 991 -13.31 6.23 31.93
CA GLN A 991 -14.08 7.28 32.60
C GLN A 991 -15.09 7.86 31.62
N HIS A 992 -16.37 7.48 31.75
CA HIS A 992 -17.46 7.98 30.92
C HIS A 992 -18.69 8.26 31.78
N ARG A 993 -19.38 9.39 31.54
CA ARG A 993 -20.54 9.85 32.33
C ARG A 993 -21.72 8.86 32.41
N ASN A 994 -21.80 7.90 31.49
CA ASN A 994 -22.88 6.91 31.40
C ASN A 994 -22.43 5.49 31.74
N LEU A 995 -21.23 5.30 32.30
CA LEU A 995 -20.72 4.01 32.75
C LEU A 995 -20.41 4.08 34.25
N VAL A 996 -20.78 3.01 34.96
CA VAL A 996 -20.55 2.90 36.42
C VAL A 996 -19.06 2.93 36.69
N ARG A 997 -18.62 3.91 37.47
CA ARG A 997 -17.22 4.07 37.82
C ARG A 997 -16.76 2.98 38.79
N LEU A 998 -15.64 2.32 38.45
CA LEU A 998 -14.89 1.50 39.40
C LEU A 998 -14.18 2.42 40.40
N LEU A 999 -14.50 2.26 41.68
CA LEU A 999 -13.93 3.05 42.77
C LEU A 999 -12.66 2.42 43.35
N GLY A 1000 -12.52 1.10 43.21
CA GLY A 1000 -11.33 0.37 43.65
C GLY A 1000 -11.54 -1.14 43.57
N PHE A 1001 -10.49 -1.88 43.93
CA PHE A 1001 -10.52 -3.33 43.98
C PHE A 1001 -9.73 -3.85 45.19
N SER A 1002 -9.98 -5.08 45.61
CA SER A 1002 -9.22 -5.74 46.69
C SER A 1002 -8.79 -7.15 46.31
N LEU A 1003 -7.56 -7.46 46.68
CA LEU A 1003 -6.87 -8.72 46.44
C LEU A 1003 -6.30 -9.22 47.77
N GLN A 1004 -6.96 -10.18 48.42
CA GLN A 1004 -6.43 -10.82 49.62
C GLN A 1004 -6.64 -12.34 49.56
N GLY A 1005 -5.55 -13.11 49.47
CA GLY A 1005 -5.62 -14.57 49.29
C GLY A 1005 -6.34 -14.95 47.99
N GLU A 1006 -7.42 -15.74 48.10
CA GLU A 1006 -8.31 -16.10 46.98
C GLU A 1006 -9.46 -15.11 46.77
N GLU A 1007 -9.60 -14.10 47.62
CA GLU A 1007 -10.65 -13.09 47.47
C GLU A 1007 -10.29 -12.14 46.31
N ARG A 1008 -11.25 -11.97 45.41
CA ARG A 1008 -11.18 -11.05 44.26
C ARG A 1008 -12.44 -10.18 44.31
N ILE A 1009 -12.26 -8.91 44.68
CA ILE A 1009 -13.39 -8.00 44.94
C ILE A 1009 -13.24 -6.72 44.12
N LEU A 1010 -14.34 -6.32 43.49
CA LEU A 1010 -14.47 -5.07 42.74
C LEU A 1010 -15.48 -4.16 43.46
N VAL A 1011 -15.12 -2.89 43.63
CA VAL A 1011 -15.96 -1.89 44.30
C VAL A 1011 -16.35 -0.81 43.31
N TYR A 1012 -17.66 -0.69 43.06
CA TYR A 1012 -18.26 0.28 42.15
C TYR A 1012 -19.03 1.33 42.93
N GLU A 1013 -19.29 2.46 42.29
CA GLU A 1013 -20.32 3.38 42.79
C GLU A 1013 -21.69 2.71 42.78
N TYR A 1014 -22.45 2.91 43.85
CA TYR A 1014 -23.80 2.36 43.95
C TYR A 1014 -24.76 3.18 43.09
N MET A 1015 -25.54 2.52 42.23
CA MET A 1015 -26.59 3.17 41.44
C MET A 1015 -27.98 2.87 42.03
N PRO A 1016 -28.64 3.87 42.66
CA PRO A 1016 -29.93 3.66 43.31
C PRO A 1016 -31.08 3.40 42.31
N ASN A 1017 -30.93 3.83 41.05
CA ASN A 1017 -32.00 3.79 40.04
C ASN A 1017 -32.03 2.51 39.17
N LYS A 1018 -31.34 1.44 39.59
CA LYS A 1018 -31.20 0.16 38.86
C LYS A 1018 -30.52 0.32 37.48
N SER A 1019 -30.30 -0.79 36.78
CA SER A 1019 -29.56 -0.84 35.51
C SER A 1019 -30.40 -0.41 34.31
N LEU A 1020 -29.73 0.03 33.25
CA LEU A 1020 -30.38 0.44 31.99
C LEU A 1020 -31.16 -0.70 31.33
N ASP A 1021 -30.78 -1.97 31.55
CA ASP A 1021 -31.54 -3.11 31.04
C ASP A 1021 -32.93 -3.22 31.71
N CYS A 1022 -33.05 -2.90 33.01
CA CYS A 1022 -34.33 -2.84 33.69
C CYS A 1022 -35.21 -1.69 33.15
N LEU A 1023 -34.61 -0.59 32.69
CA LEU A 1023 -35.34 0.52 32.07
C LEU A 1023 -35.73 0.23 30.60
N LEU A 1024 -34.88 -0.48 29.85
CA LEU A 1024 -35.11 -0.81 28.45
C LEU A 1024 -36.00 -2.05 28.24
N PHE A 1025 -35.97 -2.99 29.18
CA PHE A 1025 -36.63 -4.30 29.04
C PHE A 1025 -37.57 -4.65 30.21
N GLY A 1026 -37.56 -3.89 31.32
CA GLY A 1026 -38.36 -4.18 32.52
C GLY A 1026 -39.84 -3.76 32.46
N LEU A 1027 -40.33 -3.25 31.34
CA LEU A 1027 -41.75 -2.86 31.14
C LEU A 1027 -42.64 -3.99 30.56
N LEU A 1028 -42.21 -5.25 30.60
CA LEU A 1028 -43.03 -6.39 30.14
C LEU A 1028 -43.34 -7.45 31.18
N HIS A 1029 -43.26 -7.14 32.48
CA HIS A 1029 -43.89 -7.94 33.52
C HIS A 1029 -44.21 -7.10 34.75
N PHE A 1030 -45.40 -6.50 34.82
CA PHE A 1030 -46.23 -6.37 36.03
C PHE A 1030 -47.70 -6.11 35.63
N ASN A 1031 -48.60 -6.72 36.41
CA ASN A 1031 -49.94 -7.21 36.05
C ASN A 1031 -51.06 -6.17 35.87
N ASP A 1032 -52.13 -6.64 35.21
CA ASP A 1032 -53.56 -6.39 35.43
C ASP A 1032 -54.04 -4.99 35.87
N SER A 1033 -55.04 -4.51 35.12
CA SER A 1033 -56.03 -3.49 35.49
C SER A 1033 -55.52 -2.07 35.78
N LEU A 1034 -55.60 -1.18 34.78
CA LEU A 1034 -56.61 -0.10 34.73
C LEU A 1034 -56.31 0.83 33.54
N THR A 1035 -57.37 1.08 32.79
CA THR A 1035 -57.54 2.11 31.77
C THR A 1035 -57.22 3.51 32.33
N ILE A 1036 -56.63 4.40 31.52
CA ILE A 1036 -57.17 5.74 31.15
C ILE A 1036 -56.14 6.55 30.30
N ASN A 1037 -56.65 6.96 29.13
CA ASN A 1037 -56.39 8.11 28.24
C ASN A 1037 -55.07 8.91 28.22
N LEU A 1038 -54.54 8.96 26.99
CA LEU A 1038 -54.20 10.13 26.17
C LEU A 1038 -54.49 11.54 26.73
N GLU A 1039 -53.45 12.39 26.66
CA GLU A 1039 -53.35 13.86 26.58
C GLU A 1039 -52.14 14.28 27.44
N THR A 1040 -51.10 15.01 27.04
CA THR A 1040 -50.93 16.13 26.12
C THR A 1040 -49.46 16.23 25.67
N TRP A 1041 -49.25 16.79 24.48
CA TRP A 1041 -47.97 17.21 23.91
C TRP A 1041 -47.25 18.32 24.72
N GLY A 1042 -45.93 18.45 24.55
CA GLY A 1042 -45.23 19.73 24.73
C GLY A 1042 -43.73 19.68 25.01
N CYS A 1043 -42.93 19.88 23.94
CA CYS A 1043 -41.47 20.12 23.86
C CYS A 1043 -40.52 18.92 23.91
#